data_AF-A0A3E4VYL1-F1
#
_entry.id   AF-A0A3E4VYL1-F1
#
_cell.length_a   1.000
_cell.length_b   1.000
_cell.length_c   1.000
_cell.angle_alpha   90.00
_cell.angle_beta   90.00
_cell.angle_gamma   90.00
#
_symmetry.space_group_name_H-M   'P 1'
#
loop_
_entity.id
_entity.type
_entity.pdbx_description
1 polymer ?
#
loop_
_entity_poly.entity_id
_entity_poly.type
_entity_poly.pdbx_seq_one_letter_code
_entity_poly.pdbx_strand_id
1 'polypeptide(L)'
;MNKSKATTALKSLLVSGCALFVWGMTPVFLASTLTSCEKLEELFGGDDEGDDDGDGSSSGNLNGVGTTDGAAPYFNLETTRIEVPAVRDGEGIQVKCQTNIISMRYVLEKFKKFSEGELTEQEDYSFILENPEYSFYGEEYLQYYTNYSSEKQTDNLLIYATDKDSLLATIPIEQAAAPHISVAKADADINEITLTLEGQNDARFYSTYISTDSIPLFEVIQDLKNGGSGLPFEYLFDLQSQPTCTFSELTEATKYYIYLQGGTEPGPLHGLSLYTVTTAMRGKEDALIMKYALNNLNNRTVYLPFEGRVKGVIDWGDGVTEVLDKSYVYSADLSHVYAQGAESTVEVAFKGTVESLTTNSTTKGEILKSSLIGITQWGTPELKTLRLEDVTALTQLAADTKGALSAITDFTSCFEDCTGLTNLPEDLFAMATGAQTFDRAFQGCTGLTSLPLNLFAQNSSARNFNATFSGCTGLLYLPEDLFASNKDIYVMNDVFSGCENLKEIPAGLFRNNTRLGYIQCAFSGCSSLTSLPEGLFANCPGIQSVSEINSVMDAYGLFSNCTSLTEIPEDLFASMTKVTRLDGIFKGCTSLREIPEKLFANNTQVISMWEAFAGCKSLQRIPAGLFDSMRTLQAVRLLFKNCSSLTGESPYTLINGEKVHLYERKDYPNELLEITSHTSAFNNCTNLTDYESIPSNWR
;
A
#
# COMPACT_ATOMS: atom_id res chain seq x y z
N MET A 1 -13.18 20.72 -59.34
CA MET A 1 -13.93 19.84 -58.41
C MET A 1 -13.02 18.65 -58.09
N ASN A 2 -12.59 18.33 -56.88
CA ASN A 2 -12.98 18.86 -55.57
C ASN A 2 -11.79 18.78 -54.59
N LYS A 3 -11.35 19.94 -54.10
CA LYS A 3 -10.55 20.11 -52.87
C LYS A 3 -11.51 19.96 -51.69
N SER A 4 -11.60 18.80 -51.04
CA SER A 4 -12.48 18.65 -49.85
C SER A 4 -12.24 17.43 -48.94
N LYS A 5 -11.13 16.68 -49.07
CA LYS A 5 -10.94 15.45 -48.24
C LYS A 5 -9.56 15.31 -47.59
N ALA A 6 -8.86 16.41 -47.33
CA ALA A 6 -7.56 16.39 -46.64
C ALA A 6 -7.57 16.99 -45.22
N THR A 7 -8.74 17.37 -44.68
CA THR A 7 -8.83 18.22 -43.48
C THR A 7 -9.46 17.55 -42.23
N THR A 8 -9.52 16.22 -42.14
CA THR A 8 -10.18 15.58 -40.97
C THR A 8 -9.44 14.35 -40.40
N ALA A 9 -8.18 14.11 -40.75
CA ALA A 9 -7.41 12.97 -40.24
C ALA A 9 -6.10 13.35 -39.52
N LEU A 10 -5.98 14.61 -39.04
CA LEU A 10 -4.76 15.12 -38.38
C LEU A 10 -5.06 15.83 -37.06
N LYS A 11 -5.90 15.23 -36.20
CA LYS A 11 -6.20 15.79 -34.86
C LYS A 11 -6.22 14.78 -33.70
N SER A 12 -5.68 13.56 -33.86
CA SER A 12 -5.69 12.58 -32.73
C SER A 12 -4.39 11.79 -32.49
N LEU A 13 -3.24 12.26 -32.98
CA LEU A 13 -1.94 11.64 -32.66
C LEU A 13 -0.86 12.72 -32.62
N LEU A 14 -0.75 13.40 -31.49
CA LEU A 14 0.40 14.23 -31.08
C LEU A 14 0.20 14.66 -29.62
N VAL A 15 0.21 13.67 -28.72
CA VAL A 15 0.45 13.89 -27.27
C VAL A 15 1.33 12.72 -26.82
N SER A 16 2.61 12.77 -27.17
CA SER A 16 3.70 12.05 -26.50
C SER A 16 5.03 12.39 -27.17
N GLY A 17 5.93 13.02 -26.41
CA GLY A 17 7.37 12.76 -26.47
C GLY A 17 8.22 13.44 -27.55
N CYS A 18 9.19 14.21 -27.05
CA CYS A 18 10.50 14.51 -27.67
C CYS A 18 10.57 15.66 -28.68
N ALA A 19 10.65 16.89 -28.15
CA ALA A 19 11.33 17.98 -28.83
C ALA A 19 12.85 17.74 -28.78
N LEU A 20 13.42 17.26 -29.89
CA LEU A 20 14.86 17.29 -30.15
C LEU A 20 15.23 18.71 -30.60
N PHE A 21 16.06 19.38 -29.80
CA PHE A 21 16.84 20.54 -30.19
C PHE A 21 17.73 20.21 -31.40
N VAL A 22 17.68 21.03 -32.46
CA VAL A 22 18.90 21.49 -33.16
C VAL A 22 18.70 22.94 -33.62
N TRP A 23 19.60 23.78 -33.11
CA TRP A 23 19.77 25.19 -33.39
C TRP A 23 20.05 25.51 -34.86
N GLY A 24 19.66 26.73 -35.27
CA GLY A 24 20.08 27.29 -36.54
C GLY A 24 19.60 28.71 -36.80
N MET A 25 19.48 29.56 -35.77
CA MET A 25 19.47 31.01 -35.99
C MET A 25 20.58 31.64 -35.14
N THR A 26 21.58 32.16 -35.84
CA THR A 26 22.61 33.05 -35.32
C THR A 26 21.97 34.13 -34.46
N PRO A 27 22.53 34.50 -33.29
CA PRO A 27 21.97 35.55 -32.46
C PRO A 27 21.95 36.85 -33.27
N VAL A 28 20.77 37.41 -33.49
CA VAL A 28 20.66 38.81 -33.88
C VAL A 28 21.21 39.59 -32.70
N PHE A 29 22.41 40.15 -32.86
CA PHE A 29 22.95 41.10 -31.90
C PHE A 29 21.99 42.29 -31.84
N LEU A 30 21.12 42.30 -30.82
CA LEU A 30 20.37 43.49 -30.41
C LEU A 30 21.40 44.48 -29.88
N ALA A 31 21.85 45.37 -30.75
CA ALA A 31 22.66 46.53 -30.42
C ALA A 31 21.73 47.73 -30.21
N SER A 32 21.99 48.52 -29.17
CA SER A 32 21.32 49.80 -28.99
C SER A 32 21.51 50.68 -30.23
N THR A 33 20.42 51.23 -30.76
CA THR A 33 20.51 52.26 -31.79
C THR A 33 20.53 53.63 -31.10
N LEU A 34 21.55 54.41 -31.43
CA LEU A 34 21.80 55.75 -30.89
C LEU A 34 21.51 56.78 -31.98
N THR A 35 20.77 57.83 -31.63
CA THR A 35 20.69 59.04 -32.44
C THR A 35 21.94 59.88 -32.14
N SER A 36 22.81 60.09 -33.12
CA SER A 36 24.05 60.90 -32.96
C SER A 36 23.74 62.39 -32.79
N CYS A 37 24.67 63.17 -32.22
CA CYS A 37 24.50 64.61 -32.06
C CYS A 37 24.17 65.35 -33.37
N GLU A 38 24.76 64.94 -34.50
CA GLU A 38 24.46 65.49 -35.84
C GLU A 38 23.01 65.24 -36.28
N LYS A 39 22.40 64.12 -35.83
CA LYS A 39 20.98 63.83 -36.09
C LYS A 39 20.02 64.53 -35.14
N LEU A 40 20.47 64.94 -33.95
CA LEU A 40 19.63 65.73 -33.03
C LEU A 40 19.40 67.14 -33.60
N GLU A 41 20.40 67.74 -34.25
CA GLU A 41 20.23 68.98 -35.02
C GLU A 41 19.25 68.82 -36.19
N GLU A 42 19.18 67.65 -36.83
CA GLU A 42 18.26 67.35 -37.94
C GLU A 42 16.84 66.97 -37.46
N LEU A 43 16.70 66.31 -36.31
CA LEU A 43 15.43 65.97 -35.64
C LEU A 43 14.74 67.21 -35.05
N PHE A 44 15.52 68.16 -34.54
CA PHE A 44 15.01 69.39 -33.94
C PHE A 44 15.16 70.62 -34.84
N GLY A 45 15.82 70.52 -35.99
CA GLY A 45 16.05 71.63 -36.92
C GLY A 45 14.88 71.84 -37.88
N GLY A 46 13.86 72.57 -37.43
CA GLY A 46 12.91 73.22 -38.35
C GLY A 46 13.47 74.57 -38.80
N ASP A 47 13.42 74.84 -40.11
CA ASP A 47 13.85 76.09 -40.75
C ASP A 47 13.30 77.35 -40.04
N ASP A 48 14.17 78.09 -39.35
CA ASP A 48 13.93 79.46 -38.91
C ASP A 48 14.18 80.41 -40.10
N GLU A 49 13.14 80.74 -40.88
CA GLU A 49 13.09 82.04 -41.55
C GLU A 49 12.57 83.06 -40.53
N GLY A 50 13.50 83.89 -40.04
CA GLY A 50 13.23 84.91 -39.04
C GLY A 50 12.34 86.04 -39.54
N ASP A 51 11.63 86.65 -38.60
CA ASP A 51 11.47 88.09 -38.53
C ASP A 51 11.36 88.52 -37.05
N ASP A 52 12.19 89.50 -36.71
CA ASP A 52 12.38 90.14 -35.40
C ASP A 52 11.14 90.90 -34.93
N ASP A 53 10.79 90.77 -33.64
CA ASP A 53 10.87 91.84 -32.63
C ASP A 53 10.18 91.41 -31.33
N GLY A 54 10.94 91.43 -30.24
CA GLY A 54 10.61 90.76 -28.99
C GLY A 54 9.74 91.50 -27.97
N ASP A 55 9.35 90.78 -26.92
CA ASP A 55 9.66 91.13 -25.52
C ASP A 55 9.39 89.94 -24.58
N GLY A 56 10.31 89.73 -23.64
CA GLY A 56 10.04 89.27 -22.28
C GLY A 56 9.45 87.87 -22.01
N SER A 57 10.34 86.98 -21.54
CA SER A 57 10.04 85.87 -20.62
C SER A 57 9.31 84.65 -21.19
N SER A 58 10.06 83.68 -21.71
CA SER A 58 9.72 82.27 -21.54
C SER A 58 10.97 81.39 -21.65
N SER A 59 10.98 80.34 -20.83
CA SER A 59 11.87 79.18 -20.82
C SER A 59 12.62 78.86 -22.12
N GLY A 60 13.89 78.46 -22.01
CA GLY A 60 14.68 77.89 -23.11
C GLY A 60 13.99 76.70 -23.78
N ASN A 61 13.20 77.01 -24.80
CA ASN A 61 12.51 76.09 -25.69
C ASN A 61 13.02 76.42 -27.10
N LEU A 62 14.04 75.70 -27.54
CA LEU A 62 14.32 75.55 -28.96
C LEU A 62 13.49 74.35 -29.43
N ASN A 63 12.48 74.59 -30.26
CA ASN A 63 11.70 73.58 -30.99
C ASN A 63 10.96 72.53 -30.12
N GLY A 64 10.30 72.98 -29.05
CA GLY A 64 9.39 72.14 -28.25
C GLY A 64 10.08 71.20 -27.26
N VAL A 65 11.42 71.12 -27.30
CA VAL A 65 12.24 70.35 -26.35
C VAL A 65 12.93 71.32 -25.40
N GLY A 66 12.51 71.30 -24.13
CA GLY A 66 13.11 72.16 -23.11
C GLY A 66 14.50 71.67 -22.70
N THR A 67 15.42 72.58 -22.38
CA THR A 67 16.77 72.23 -21.88
C THR A 67 17.06 72.82 -20.50
N THR A 68 17.73 72.06 -19.62
CA THR A 68 17.97 72.43 -18.21
C THR A 68 18.95 73.59 -18.04
N ASP A 69 19.82 73.83 -19.03
CA ASP A 69 20.87 74.83 -19.03
C ASP A 69 20.70 75.92 -20.11
N GLY A 70 19.67 75.81 -20.96
CA GLY A 70 19.41 76.73 -22.07
C GLY A 70 20.36 76.59 -23.26
N ALA A 71 21.23 75.57 -23.27
CA ALA A 71 22.10 75.24 -24.40
C ALA A 71 21.40 74.32 -25.42
N ALA A 72 22.02 74.06 -26.57
CA ALA A 72 21.48 73.11 -27.56
C ALA A 72 21.27 71.71 -26.93
N PRO A 73 20.18 71.00 -27.27
CA PRO A 73 19.88 69.70 -26.68
C PRO A 73 20.94 68.67 -27.06
N TYR A 74 21.51 67.98 -26.08
CA TYR A 74 22.38 66.82 -26.27
C TYR A 74 21.85 65.61 -25.51
N PHE A 75 22.05 64.42 -26.07
CA PHE A 75 21.72 63.16 -25.43
C PHE A 75 22.82 62.14 -25.73
N ASN A 76 23.57 61.77 -24.70
CA ASN A 76 24.63 60.76 -24.77
C ASN A 76 24.23 59.56 -23.92
N LEU A 77 23.82 58.48 -24.56
CA LEU A 77 23.47 57.23 -23.90
C LEU A 77 24.72 56.43 -23.54
N GLU A 78 24.85 56.05 -22.27
CA GLU A 78 25.89 55.14 -21.80
C GLU A 78 25.37 53.69 -21.71
N THR A 79 24.09 53.50 -21.40
CA THR A 79 23.47 52.16 -21.32
C THR A 79 23.21 51.58 -22.70
N THR A 80 23.92 50.50 -23.06
CA THR A 80 23.78 49.82 -24.36
C THR A 80 22.80 48.64 -24.34
N ARG A 81 22.54 48.07 -23.15
CA ARG A 81 21.57 47.00 -22.90
C ARG A 81 21.21 46.97 -21.42
N ILE A 82 20.05 46.41 -21.12
CA ILE A 82 19.57 46.19 -19.75
C ILE A 82 19.39 44.68 -19.58
N GLU A 83 20.10 44.11 -18.62
CA GLU A 83 19.93 42.72 -18.20
C GLU A 83 19.50 42.73 -16.73
N VAL A 84 18.35 42.13 -16.44
CA VAL A 84 17.79 42.08 -15.08
C VAL A 84 17.52 40.65 -14.63
N PRO A 85 17.63 40.37 -13.32
CA PRO A 85 17.25 39.08 -12.78
C PRO A 85 15.74 38.82 -12.94
N ALA A 86 15.36 37.55 -12.85
CA ALA A 86 13.95 37.15 -12.91
C ALA A 86 13.18 37.69 -11.70
N VAL A 87 13.77 37.62 -10.51
CA VAL A 87 13.18 38.08 -9.24
C VAL A 87 13.61 39.51 -8.97
N ARG A 88 12.65 40.36 -8.64
CA ARG A 88 12.90 41.76 -8.28
C ARG A 88 13.78 41.88 -7.04
N ASP A 89 14.89 42.59 -7.16
CA ASP A 89 15.90 42.84 -6.12
C ASP A 89 15.73 44.18 -5.37
N GLY A 90 14.76 45.00 -5.77
CA GLY A 90 14.37 46.24 -5.09
C GLY A 90 15.15 47.50 -5.49
N GLU A 91 16.28 47.36 -6.20
CA GLU A 91 17.07 48.51 -6.68
C GLU A 91 16.45 49.12 -7.96
N GLY A 92 15.79 48.33 -8.80
CA GLY A 92 15.21 48.80 -10.07
C GLY A 92 16.26 48.97 -11.19
N ILE A 93 15.81 49.36 -12.39
CA ILE A 93 16.68 49.49 -13.57
C ILE A 93 17.19 50.93 -13.70
N GLN A 94 18.51 51.12 -13.75
CA GLN A 94 19.09 52.42 -14.00
C GLN A 94 19.47 52.62 -15.48
N VAL A 95 18.92 53.65 -16.11
CA VAL A 95 19.33 54.10 -17.45
C VAL A 95 20.35 55.23 -17.30
N LYS A 96 21.62 54.96 -17.67
CA LYS A 96 22.71 55.93 -17.60
C LYS A 96 22.78 56.70 -18.92
N CYS A 97 22.54 57.99 -18.84
CA CYS A 97 22.67 58.92 -19.96
C CYS A 97 23.07 60.29 -19.45
N GLN A 98 23.85 61.03 -20.25
CA GLN A 98 24.14 62.44 -20.03
C GLN A 98 23.29 63.26 -21.00
N THR A 99 22.49 64.19 -20.47
CA THR A 99 21.59 65.00 -21.29
C THR A 99 21.29 66.33 -20.60
N ASN A 100 21.06 67.39 -21.38
CA ASN A 100 20.43 68.61 -20.90
C ASN A 100 18.94 68.68 -21.27
N ILE A 101 18.34 67.67 -21.91
CA ILE A 101 16.91 67.64 -22.26
C ILE A 101 16.05 67.51 -21.00
N ILE A 102 15.09 68.43 -20.83
CA ILE A 102 14.11 68.44 -19.74
C ILE A 102 13.02 67.40 -20.01
N SER A 103 12.84 66.46 -19.07
CA SER A 103 11.69 65.54 -19.03
C SER A 103 11.56 64.66 -20.28
N MET A 104 12.54 63.78 -20.50
CA MET A 104 12.44 62.74 -21.53
C MET A 104 11.34 61.74 -21.18
N ARG A 105 10.87 60.99 -22.18
CA ARG A 105 9.85 59.95 -21.97
C ARG A 105 10.41 58.60 -22.38
N TYR A 106 10.10 57.55 -21.64
CA TYR A 106 10.30 56.19 -22.13
C TYR A 106 8.96 55.48 -22.33
N VAL A 107 8.96 54.53 -23.26
CA VAL A 107 7.86 53.58 -23.47
C VAL A 107 8.44 52.22 -23.85
N LEU A 108 7.88 51.14 -23.30
CA LEU A 108 8.17 49.79 -23.77
C LEU A 108 7.56 49.55 -25.14
N GLU A 109 8.34 48.97 -26.06
CA GLU A 109 7.88 48.71 -27.43
C GLU A 109 6.64 47.82 -27.47
N LYS A 110 6.59 46.75 -26.65
CA LYS A 110 5.38 45.91 -26.54
C LYS A 110 4.17 46.69 -26.05
N PHE A 111 4.34 47.58 -25.07
CA PHE A 111 3.25 48.41 -24.57
C PHE A 111 2.76 49.39 -25.63
N LYS A 112 3.68 50.00 -26.39
CA LYS A 112 3.34 50.87 -27.52
C LYS A 112 2.49 50.12 -28.55
N LYS A 113 2.95 48.95 -29.01
CA LYS A 113 2.22 48.08 -29.95
C LYS A 113 0.84 47.69 -29.42
N PHE A 114 0.73 47.39 -28.13
CA PHE A 114 -0.57 47.14 -27.49
C PHE A 114 -1.48 48.36 -27.52
N SER A 115 -0.99 49.53 -27.11
CA SER A 115 -1.77 50.77 -27.10
C SER A 115 -2.25 51.21 -28.49
N GLU A 116 -1.52 50.82 -29.54
CA GLU A 116 -1.84 51.06 -30.95
C GLU A 116 -2.76 49.97 -31.55
N GLY A 117 -3.10 48.94 -30.78
CA GLY A 117 -4.00 47.85 -31.19
C GLY A 117 -3.34 46.79 -32.07
N GLU A 118 -2.01 46.73 -32.12
CA GLU A 118 -1.25 45.73 -32.88
C GLU A 118 -1.11 44.39 -32.14
N LEU A 119 -1.31 44.37 -30.82
CA LEU A 119 -1.37 43.17 -29.97
C LEU A 119 -2.80 42.99 -29.45
N THR A 120 -3.33 41.76 -29.50
CA THR A 120 -4.75 41.49 -29.23
C THR A 120 -5.04 40.39 -28.20
N GLU A 121 -4.06 39.58 -27.81
CA GLU A 121 -4.28 38.47 -26.87
C GLU A 121 -3.84 38.81 -25.44
N GLN A 122 -4.60 38.36 -24.43
CA GLN A 122 -4.35 38.70 -23.02
C GLN A 122 -3.03 38.12 -22.48
N GLU A 123 -2.53 37.05 -23.10
CA GLU A 123 -1.22 36.44 -22.80
C GLU A 123 -0.03 37.32 -23.26
N ASP A 124 -0.25 38.32 -24.13
CA ASP A 124 0.79 39.22 -24.63
C ASP A 124 1.15 40.38 -23.67
N TYR A 125 0.42 40.58 -22.56
CA TYR A 125 0.51 41.78 -21.72
C TYR A 125 1.35 41.67 -20.45
N SER A 126 2.21 40.64 -20.31
CA SER A 126 3.20 40.66 -19.23
C SER A 126 4.34 41.63 -19.58
N PHE A 127 4.14 42.91 -19.33
CA PHE A 127 5.19 43.91 -19.44
C PHE A 127 6.26 43.69 -18.36
N ILE A 128 7.51 43.93 -18.72
CA ILE A 128 8.64 43.82 -17.79
C ILE A 128 8.57 44.95 -16.75
N LEU A 129 8.17 46.16 -17.14
CA LEU A 129 8.12 47.33 -16.26
C LEU A 129 6.75 47.52 -15.59
N GLU A 130 6.74 47.98 -14.34
CA GLU A 130 5.52 48.34 -13.59
C GLU A 130 4.82 49.55 -14.22
N ASN A 131 5.61 50.54 -14.63
CA ASN A 131 5.16 51.68 -15.42
C ASN A 131 5.74 51.51 -16.83
N PRO A 132 4.99 50.92 -17.78
CA PRO A 132 5.50 50.65 -19.13
C PRO A 132 5.68 51.92 -19.97
N GLU A 133 5.20 53.06 -19.48
CA GLU A 133 5.36 54.38 -20.08
C GLU A 133 5.40 55.46 -18.98
N TYR A 134 6.46 56.27 -18.92
CA TYR A 134 6.58 57.33 -17.92
C TYR A 134 7.53 58.46 -18.35
N SER A 135 7.41 59.62 -17.71
CA SER A 135 8.38 60.72 -17.85
C SER A 135 9.56 60.47 -16.92
N PHE A 136 10.76 60.51 -17.46
CA PHE A 136 12.00 60.14 -16.77
C PHE A 136 12.96 61.33 -16.75
N TYR A 137 13.45 61.65 -15.55
CA TYR A 137 14.55 62.57 -15.33
C TYR A 137 15.82 61.75 -15.13
N GLY A 138 16.91 62.12 -15.81
CA GLY A 138 18.18 61.38 -15.76
C GLY A 138 18.53 61.00 -14.32
N GLU A 139 18.77 59.71 -14.09
CA GLU A 139 19.07 59.04 -12.80
C GLU A 139 17.93 58.32 -12.06
N GLU A 140 16.67 58.31 -12.53
CA GLU A 140 15.61 57.51 -11.90
C GLU A 140 15.74 55.98 -12.13
N TYR A 141 15.32 55.20 -11.14
CA TYR A 141 15.27 53.74 -11.21
C TYR A 141 13.89 53.26 -11.71
N LEU A 142 13.86 52.55 -12.83
CA LEU A 142 12.64 51.99 -13.41
C LEU A 142 12.25 50.70 -12.67
N GLN A 143 11.05 50.66 -12.12
CA GLN A 143 10.56 49.48 -11.41
C GLN A 143 10.08 48.41 -12.41
N TYR A 144 10.40 47.15 -12.11
CA TYR A 144 10.08 46.01 -12.95
C TYR A 144 9.37 44.91 -12.15
N TYR A 145 8.51 44.16 -12.82
CA TYR A 145 7.83 43.00 -12.26
C TYR A 145 8.76 41.79 -12.20
N THR A 146 8.57 40.93 -11.20
CA THR A 146 9.15 39.59 -11.21
C THR A 146 8.64 38.81 -12.44
N ASN A 147 9.56 38.21 -13.20
CA ASN A 147 9.22 37.21 -14.21
C ASN A 147 8.97 35.88 -13.52
N TYR A 148 7.76 35.35 -13.61
CA TYR A 148 7.38 34.07 -13.02
C TYR A 148 7.52 32.88 -13.99
N SER A 149 7.86 33.14 -15.26
CA SER A 149 7.87 32.12 -16.31
C SER A 149 9.19 31.38 -16.43
N SER A 150 9.15 30.20 -17.05
CA SER A 150 10.33 29.40 -17.41
C SER A 150 11.15 29.99 -18.55
N GLU A 151 10.63 31.01 -19.23
CA GLU A 151 11.27 31.64 -20.39
C GLU A 151 11.83 33.02 -20.04
N LYS A 152 12.86 33.43 -20.76
CA LYS A 152 13.38 34.78 -20.69
C LYS A 152 12.38 35.74 -21.30
N GLN A 153 12.20 36.91 -20.69
CA GLN A 153 11.42 37.98 -21.29
C GLN A 153 12.34 39.00 -21.96
N THR A 154 12.01 39.39 -23.18
CA THR A 154 12.72 40.44 -23.91
C THR A 154 11.76 41.52 -24.36
N ASP A 155 12.22 42.77 -24.32
CA ASP A 155 11.50 43.94 -24.85
C ASP A 155 12.52 45.03 -25.24
N ASN A 156 12.06 46.13 -25.81
CA ASN A 156 12.88 47.30 -26.08
C ASN A 156 12.34 48.52 -25.33
N LEU A 157 13.23 49.23 -24.63
CA LEU A 157 12.95 50.54 -24.06
C LEU A 157 13.19 51.62 -25.11
N LEU A 158 12.13 52.28 -25.54
CA LEU A 158 12.18 53.38 -26.49
C LEU A 158 12.23 54.69 -25.72
N ILE A 159 13.30 55.47 -25.88
CA ILE A 159 13.48 56.78 -25.22
C ILE A 159 13.19 57.88 -26.23
N TYR A 160 12.28 58.77 -25.89
CA TYR A 160 11.86 59.91 -26.69
C TYR A 160 12.22 61.23 -26.00
N ALA A 161 12.39 62.28 -26.81
CA ALA A 161 12.48 63.64 -26.32
C ALA A 161 11.12 64.14 -25.77
N THR A 162 11.11 65.36 -25.24
CA THR A 162 9.93 65.97 -24.58
C THR A 162 8.70 66.06 -25.51
N ASP A 163 8.91 66.10 -26.82
CA ASP A 163 7.88 66.21 -27.87
C ASP A 163 7.12 64.90 -28.16
N LYS A 164 7.56 63.77 -27.59
CA LYS A 164 7.00 62.41 -27.75
C LYS A 164 7.14 61.76 -29.13
N ASP A 165 7.55 62.50 -30.15
CA ASP A 165 7.70 61.99 -31.52
C ASP A 165 9.17 61.74 -31.90
N SER A 166 10.11 62.39 -31.22
CA SER A 166 11.55 62.28 -31.50
C SER A 166 12.19 61.12 -30.74
N LEU A 167 12.42 59.98 -31.40
CA LEU A 167 13.11 58.82 -30.82
C LEU A 167 14.62 59.09 -30.67
N LEU A 168 15.08 59.10 -29.43
CA LEU A 168 16.48 59.35 -29.04
C LEU A 168 17.30 58.06 -28.98
N ALA A 169 16.71 56.97 -28.47
CA ALA A 169 17.39 55.68 -28.36
C ALA A 169 16.42 54.50 -28.25
N THR A 170 16.91 53.33 -28.65
CA THR A 170 16.30 52.03 -28.37
C THR A 170 17.27 51.18 -27.56
N ILE A 171 16.85 50.73 -26.38
CA ILE A 171 17.68 49.91 -25.48
C ILE A 171 17.03 48.54 -25.32
N PRO A 172 17.69 47.43 -25.71
CA PRO A 172 17.15 46.10 -25.46
C PRO A 172 17.16 45.79 -23.96
N ILE A 173 16.03 45.28 -23.48
CA ILE A 173 15.85 44.74 -22.13
C ILE A 173 15.73 43.22 -22.24
N GLU A 174 16.57 42.49 -21.49
CA GLU A 174 16.43 41.05 -21.27
C GLU A 174 16.27 40.78 -19.76
N GLN A 175 15.17 40.14 -19.41
CA GLN A 175 14.91 39.65 -18.06
C GLN A 175 15.11 38.13 -18.02
N ALA A 176 15.90 37.67 -17.07
CA ALA A 176 16.16 36.25 -16.88
C ALA A 176 14.85 35.45 -16.63
N ALA A 177 14.89 34.16 -16.96
CA ALA A 177 13.83 33.22 -16.62
C ALA A 177 13.85 32.88 -15.13
N ALA A 178 12.68 32.59 -14.56
CA ALA A 178 12.60 32.19 -13.16
C ALA A 178 13.25 30.81 -12.90
N PRO A 179 13.78 30.58 -11.68
CA PRO A 179 14.07 29.24 -11.18
C PRO A 179 12.77 28.42 -11.13
N HIS A 180 12.61 27.43 -12.01
CA HIS A 180 11.36 26.68 -12.12
C HIS A 180 11.59 25.17 -12.04
N ILE A 181 10.52 24.46 -11.73
CA ILE A 181 10.50 23.01 -11.64
C ILE A 181 9.81 22.45 -12.88
N SER A 182 10.43 21.44 -13.46
CA SER A 182 9.94 20.67 -14.59
C SER A 182 9.64 19.24 -14.16
N VAL A 183 8.75 18.56 -14.88
CA VAL A 183 8.42 17.15 -14.63
C VAL A 183 9.20 16.30 -15.63
N ALA A 184 10.17 15.55 -15.12
CA ALA A 184 10.99 14.64 -15.93
C ALA A 184 10.25 13.34 -16.25
N LYS A 185 9.47 12.84 -15.29
CA LYS A 185 8.65 11.64 -15.42
C LYS A 185 7.36 11.80 -14.60
N ALA A 186 6.26 11.28 -15.12
CA ALA A 186 5.02 11.13 -14.38
C ALA A 186 4.55 9.68 -14.47
N ASP A 187 4.37 9.05 -13.32
CA ASP A 187 3.73 7.75 -13.18
C ASP A 187 2.31 8.00 -12.66
N ALA A 188 1.31 7.74 -13.50
CA ALA A 188 -0.10 7.91 -13.16
C ALA A 188 -0.73 6.53 -12.93
N ASP A 189 -1.07 6.24 -11.69
CA ASP A 189 -1.84 5.07 -11.28
C ASP A 189 -3.34 5.43 -11.17
N ILE A 190 -4.17 4.49 -10.74
CA ILE A 190 -5.62 4.60 -10.63
C ILE A 190 -6.03 5.71 -9.64
N ASN A 191 -5.38 5.77 -8.48
CA ASN A 191 -5.70 6.69 -7.38
C ASN A 191 -4.49 7.52 -6.92
N GLU A 192 -3.39 7.45 -7.66
CA GLU A 192 -2.13 8.09 -7.30
C GLU A 192 -1.43 8.65 -8.54
N ILE A 193 -0.78 9.79 -8.38
CA ILE A 193 0.15 10.34 -9.36
C ILE A 193 1.49 10.59 -8.66
N THR A 194 2.57 10.01 -9.18
CA THR A 194 3.94 10.29 -8.74
C THR A 194 4.70 11.03 -9.83
N LEU A 195 5.19 12.22 -9.51
CA LEU A 195 6.03 13.05 -10.38
C LEU A 195 7.49 12.94 -9.96
N THR A 196 8.39 12.71 -10.91
CA THR A 196 9.83 12.96 -10.77
C THR A 196 10.13 14.35 -11.28
N LEU A 197 10.71 15.19 -10.42
CA LEU A 197 10.90 16.61 -10.62
C LEU A 197 12.36 16.93 -10.95
N GLU A 198 12.56 17.91 -11.82
CA GLU A 198 13.87 18.43 -12.20
C GLU A 198 13.90 19.95 -12.09
N GLY A 199 14.94 20.47 -11.45
CA GLY A 199 15.16 21.91 -11.26
C GLY A 199 15.82 22.51 -12.49
N GLN A 200 15.29 23.65 -12.93
CA GLN A 200 15.81 24.44 -14.04
C GLN A 200 16.16 25.85 -13.54
N ASN A 201 17.10 26.53 -14.21
CA ASN A 201 17.58 27.86 -13.82
C ASN A 201 17.96 27.93 -12.33
N ASP A 202 18.77 26.98 -11.87
CA ASP A 202 19.25 26.83 -10.48
C ASP A 202 18.17 26.58 -9.41
N ALA A 203 16.94 26.20 -9.80
CA ALA A 203 15.91 25.83 -8.83
C ALA A 203 16.35 24.63 -7.96
N ARG A 204 16.22 24.81 -6.64
CA ARG A 204 16.57 23.82 -5.61
C ARG A 204 15.43 23.53 -4.66
N PHE A 205 14.44 24.42 -4.58
CA PHE A 205 13.28 24.27 -3.74
C PHE A 205 12.02 24.30 -4.58
N TYR A 206 11.00 23.57 -4.11
CA TYR A 206 9.72 23.54 -4.78
C TYR A 206 8.53 23.50 -3.83
N SER A 207 7.39 23.91 -4.35
CA SER A 207 6.08 23.68 -3.75
C SER A 207 5.10 23.23 -4.83
N THR A 208 4.05 22.52 -4.43
CA THR A 208 3.11 21.92 -5.37
C THR A 208 1.67 22.17 -4.94
N TYR A 209 0.79 22.32 -5.91
CA TYR A 209 -0.65 22.33 -5.70
C TYR A 209 -1.33 21.51 -6.79
N ILE A 210 -2.28 20.64 -6.44
CA ILE A 210 -3.03 19.79 -7.37
C ILE A 210 -4.50 20.17 -7.35
N SER A 211 -5.12 20.24 -8.53
CA SER A 211 -6.54 20.57 -8.68
C SER A 211 -7.17 19.80 -9.84
N THR A 212 -8.47 19.53 -9.76
CA THR A 212 -9.27 19.11 -10.92
C THR A 212 -9.75 20.29 -11.77
N ASP A 213 -9.70 21.50 -11.21
CA ASP A 213 -10.07 22.72 -11.90
C ASP A 213 -8.88 23.31 -12.66
N SER A 214 -9.11 23.58 -13.95
CA SER A 214 -8.12 24.23 -14.81
C SER A 214 -8.10 25.72 -14.55
N ILE A 215 -7.00 26.22 -14.00
CA ILE A 215 -6.73 27.64 -13.79
C ILE A 215 -5.59 28.00 -14.73
N PRO A 216 -5.81 28.89 -15.71
CA PRO A 216 -4.74 29.32 -16.61
C PRO A 216 -3.55 29.93 -15.84
N LEU A 217 -2.32 29.65 -16.29
CA LEU A 217 -1.11 30.15 -15.63
C LEU A 217 -1.09 31.68 -15.51
N PHE A 218 -1.63 32.41 -16.50
CA PHE A 218 -1.63 33.88 -16.46
C PHE A 218 -2.47 34.44 -15.30
N GLU A 219 -3.58 33.79 -14.91
CA GLU A 219 -4.41 34.22 -13.78
C GLU A 219 -3.64 34.07 -12.47
N VAL A 220 -2.99 32.91 -12.30
CA VAL A 220 -2.15 32.63 -11.12
C VAL A 220 -1.00 33.64 -11.02
N ILE A 221 -0.36 33.96 -12.14
CA ILE A 221 0.73 34.95 -12.20
C ILE A 221 0.22 36.35 -11.80
N GLN A 222 -1.00 36.74 -12.23
CA GLN A 222 -1.57 38.03 -11.84
C GLN A 222 -1.87 38.10 -10.35
N ASP A 223 -2.40 37.04 -9.76
CA ASP A 223 -2.65 37.00 -8.31
C ASP A 223 -1.35 37.10 -7.50
N LEU A 224 -0.29 36.39 -7.94
CA LEU A 224 1.04 36.50 -7.34
C LEU A 224 1.62 37.91 -7.46
N LYS A 225 1.45 38.57 -8.61
CA LYS A 225 1.85 39.99 -8.80
C LYS A 225 1.11 40.95 -7.87
N ASN A 226 -0.15 40.67 -7.56
CA ASN A 226 -0.98 41.49 -6.66
C ASN A 226 -0.75 41.20 -5.17
N GLY A 227 0.23 40.35 -4.83
CA GLY A 227 0.55 40.00 -3.44
C GLY A 227 -0.42 39.01 -2.80
N GLY A 228 -1.32 38.41 -3.59
CA GLY A 228 -2.13 37.27 -3.16
C GLY A 228 -1.31 35.97 -3.19
N SER A 229 -1.75 34.95 -2.44
CA SER A 229 -1.10 33.64 -2.46
C SER A 229 -1.26 32.90 -3.80
N GLY A 230 -2.21 33.33 -4.66
CA GLY A 230 -2.52 32.77 -5.98
C GLY A 230 -3.16 31.38 -5.93
N LEU A 231 -2.51 30.42 -5.26
CA LEU A 231 -2.99 29.06 -5.00
C LEU A 231 -2.50 28.63 -3.61
N PRO A 232 -3.15 27.65 -2.94
CA PRO A 232 -2.74 27.20 -1.62
C PRO A 232 -1.55 26.24 -1.71
N PHE A 233 -0.35 26.79 -1.94
CA PHE A 233 0.91 26.06 -1.85
C PHE A 233 1.22 25.75 -0.37
N GLU A 234 1.05 24.49 0.04
CA GLU A 234 1.06 24.13 1.48
C GLU A 234 2.46 23.86 2.05
N TYR A 235 3.37 23.30 1.25
CA TYR A 235 4.65 22.78 1.74
C TYR A 235 5.82 23.18 0.84
N LEU A 236 6.95 23.48 1.46
CA LEU A 236 8.21 23.78 0.81
C LEU A 236 9.14 22.56 0.94
N PHE A 237 9.66 22.09 -0.19
CA PHE A 237 10.53 20.92 -0.27
C PHE A 237 11.88 21.26 -0.87
N ASP A 238 12.92 20.57 -0.41
CA ASP A 238 14.26 20.58 -0.99
C ASP A 238 14.33 19.49 -2.08
N LEU A 239 14.58 19.90 -3.31
CA LEU A 239 14.57 19.01 -4.49
C LEU A 239 15.67 17.95 -4.44
N GLN A 240 16.83 18.25 -3.84
CA GLN A 240 17.92 17.28 -3.72
C GLN A 240 17.55 16.17 -2.73
N SER A 241 16.84 16.53 -1.67
CA SER A 241 16.37 15.60 -0.64
C SER A 241 15.14 14.82 -1.07
N GLN A 242 14.23 15.46 -1.83
CA GLN A 242 12.97 14.89 -2.31
C GLN A 242 12.76 15.22 -3.79
N PRO A 243 13.37 14.45 -4.72
CA PRO A 243 13.23 14.68 -6.15
C PRO A 243 11.89 14.17 -6.71
N THR A 244 11.04 13.59 -5.87
CA THR A 244 9.76 13.00 -6.27
C THR A 244 8.63 13.53 -5.40
N CYS A 245 7.48 13.81 -6.01
CA CYS A 245 6.26 14.24 -5.34
C CYS A 245 5.11 13.29 -5.69
N THR A 246 4.41 12.78 -4.67
CA THR A 246 3.32 11.82 -4.83
C THR A 246 2.01 12.42 -4.31
N PHE A 247 0.97 12.33 -5.12
CA PHE A 247 -0.40 12.73 -4.80
C PHE A 247 -1.27 11.49 -4.75
N SER A 248 -1.75 11.11 -3.57
CA SER A 248 -2.59 9.92 -3.37
C SER A 248 -4.08 10.31 -3.21
N GLU A 249 -4.97 9.31 -3.08
CA GLU A 249 -6.43 9.49 -2.94
C GLU A 249 -7.12 10.22 -4.11
N LEU A 250 -6.51 10.15 -5.30
CA LEU A 250 -7.04 10.73 -6.52
C LEU A 250 -8.21 9.91 -7.06
N THR A 251 -9.07 10.56 -7.85
CA THR A 251 -10.18 9.88 -8.51
C THR A 251 -9.70 9.23 -9.80
N GLU A 252 -10.13 7.99 -10.05
CA GLU A 252 -9.86 7.22 -11.26
C GLU A 252 -10.28 7.98 -12.53
N ALA A 253 -9.52 7.77 -13.63
CA ALA A 253 -9.79 8.36 -14.95
C ALA A 253 -10.04 9.88 -14.94
N THR A 254 -9.45 10.59 -13.98
CA THR A 254 -9.70 12.02 -13.74
C THR A 254 -8.47 12.81 -14.13
N LYS A 255 -8.71 13.91 -14.86
CA LYS A 255 -7.65 14.83 -15.27
C LYS A 255 -7.34 15.80 -14.12
N TYR A 256 -6.05 15.92 -13.81
CA TYR A 256 -5.51 16.79 -12.79
C TYR A 256 -4.56 17.83 -13.38
N TYR A 257 -4.59 19.02 -12.80
CA TYR A 257 -3.76 20.18 -13.08
C TYR A 257 -2.85 20.39 -11.86
N ILE A 258 -1.55 20.18 -12.05
CA ILE A 258 -0.54 20.24 -10.99
C ILE A 258 0.32 21.48 -11.23
N TYR A 259 0.20 22.46 -10.35
CA TYR A 259 0.97 23.68 -10.34
C TYR A 259 2.22 23.46 -9.51
N LEU A 260 3.37 23.81 -10.07
CA LEU A 260 4.67 23.68 -9.43
C LEU A 260 5.28 25.06 -9.29
N GLN A 261 5.65 25.41 -8.07
CA GLN A 261 6.47 26.59 -7.79
C GLN A 261 7.93 26.18 -7.56
N GLY A 262 8.87 26.99 -8.06
CA GLY A 262 10.31 26.78 -7.95
C GLY A 262 11.07 27.99 -7.42
N GLY A 263 12.19 27.73 -6.76
CA GLY A 263 13.07 28.76 -6.20
C GLY A 263 14.48 28.25 -5.92
N THR A 264 15.43 29.18 -5.83
CA THR A 264 16.85 28.90 -5.52
C THR A 264 17.13 28.79 -4.02
N GLU A 265 16.32 29.45 -3.20
CA GLU A 265 16.46 29.56 -1.75
C GLU A 265 15.14 29.23 -1.03
N PRO A 266 15.18 28.82 0.25
CA PRO A 266 13.97 28.62 1.03
C PRO A 266 13.31 29.98 1.31
N GLY A 267 12.17 30.23 0.68
CA GLY A 267 11.47 31.52 0.72
C GLY A 267 10.37 31.61 -0.34
N PRO A 268 9.93 32.83 -0.72
CA PRO A 268 8.97 33.01 -1.80
C PRO A 268 9.50 32.37 -3.09
N LEU A 269 8.71 31.45 -3.64
CA LEU A 269 9.03 30.74 -4.87
C LEU A 269 8.42 31.50 -6.05
N HIS A 270 9.21 31.69 -7.11
CA HIS A 270 8.86 32.61 -8.20
C HIS A 270 8.73 31.92 -9.55
N GLY A 271 9.38 30.79 -9.80
CA GLY A 271 9.11 30.06 -11.04
C GLY A 271 7.81 29.30 -10.93
N LEU A 272 6.90 29.50 -11.88
CA LEU A 272 5.62 28.80 -11.93
C LEU A 272 5.53 27.95 -13.19
N SER A 273 5.12 26.69 -13.02
CA SER A 273 4.81 25.79 -14.13
C SER A 273 3.52 25.02 -13.86
N LEU A 274 2.88 24.54 -14.92
CA LEU A 274 1.68 23.72 -14.87
C LEU A 274 1.95 22.40 -15.60
N TYR A 275 1.74 21.30 -14.90
CA TYR A 275 1.75 19.96 -15.46
C TYR A 275 0.33 19.39 -15.47
N THR A 276 -0.02 18.68 -16.54
CA THR A 276 -1.35 18.08 -16.69
C THR A 276 -1.22 16.58 -16.86
N VAL A 277 -2.00 15.82 -16.10
CA VAL A 277 -1.94 14.36 -16.10
C VAL A 277 -3.31 13.78 -15.79
N THR A 278 -3.59 12.58 -16.27
CA THR A 278 -4.84 11.86 -16.01
C THR A 278 -4.51 10.57 -15.31
N THR A 279 -5.19 10.28 -14.21
CA THR A 279 -5.08 8.99 -13.50
C THR A 279 -5.49 7.84 -14.42
N ALA A 280 -4.92 6.66 -14.19
CA ALA A 280 -5.25 5.47 -14.96
C ALA A 280 -6.74 5.07 -14.76
N MET A 281 -7.22 4.20 -15.65
CA MET A 281 -8.57 3.61 -15.57
C MET A 281 -8.43 2.08 -15.47
N ARG A 282 -9.23 1.47 -14.60
CA ARG A 282 -9.28 0.02 -14.40
C ARG A 282 -9.79 -0.70 -15.64
N GLY A 283 -9.03 -1.70 -16.06
CA GLY A 283 -9.38 -2.63 -17.12
C GLY A 283 -10.37 -3.71 -16.68
N LYS A 284 -10.53 -4.74 -17.52
CA LYS A 284 -11.38 -5.90 -17.19
C LYS A 284 -10.69 -6.80 -16.16
N GLU A 285 -9.38 -6.91 -16.25
CA GLU A 285 -8.47 -7.63 -15.38
C GLU A 285 -8.39 -7.08 -13.95
N ASP A 286 -8.81 -5.83 -13.75
CA ASP A 286 -8.84 -5.15 -12.45
C ASP A 286 -10.18 -5.33 -11.71
N ALA A 287 -11.16 -5.97 -12.37
CA ALA A 287 -12.47 -6.20 -11.78
C ALA A 287 -12.44 -7.33 -10.74
N LEU A 288 -13.13 -7.15 -9.62
CA LEU A 288 -13.54 -8.23 -8.74
C LEU A 288 -14.75 -8.92 -9.38
N ILE A 289 -14.65 -10.20 -9.73
CA ILE A 289 -15.73 -10.96 -10.36
C ILE A 289 -16.17 -12.07 -9.42
N MET A 290 -17.45 -12.04 -9.06
CA MET A 290 -18.09 -12.99 -8.16
C MET A 290 -19.22 -13.70 -8.89
N LYS A 291 -19.29 -15.01 -8.73
CA LYS A 291 -20.28 -15.87 -9.37
C LYS A 291 -21.34 -16.29 -8.36
N TYR A 292 -22.59 -16.16 -8.74
CA TYR A 292 -23.75 -16.47 -7.90
C TYR A 292 -24.67 -17.50 -8.54
N ALA A 293 -25.28 -18.35 -7.72
CA ALA A 293 -26.39 -19.19 -8.12
C ALA A 293 -27.72 -18.44 -7.97
N LEU A 294 -28.57 -18.49 -8.99
CA LEU A 294 -29.94 -17.98 -8.96
C LEU A 294 -30.90 -19.15 -8.73
N ASN A 295 -31.61 -19.11 -7.61
CA ASN A 295 -32.50 -20.21 -7.21
C ASN A 295 -33.76 -19.67 -6.52
N ASN A 296 -34.66 -20.58 -6.14
CA ASN A 296 -35.92 -20.19 -5.49
C ASN A 296 -35.68 -19.69 -4.04
N LEU A 297 -34.58 -20.09 -3.38
CA LEU A 297 -34.27 -19.68 -2.01
C LEU A 297 -33.91 -18.20 -1.95
N ASN A 298 -33.12 -17.72 -2.90
CA ASN A 298 -32.77 -16.31 -3.00
C ASN A 298 -33.76 -15.49 -3.82
N ASN A 299 -34.87 -16.09 -4.28
CA ASN A 299 -35.85 -15.45 -5.17
C ASN A 299 -35.16 -14.74 -6.36
N ARG A 300 -34.12 -15.38 -6.91
CA ARG A 300 -33.26 -14.82 -7.97
C ARG A 300 -32.66 -13.44 -7.65
N THR A 301 -32.40 -13.17 -6.37
CA THR A 301 -31.76 -11.94 -5.88
C THR A 301 -30.33 -12.25 -5.49
N VAL A 302 -29.38 -11.49 -6.02
CA VAL A 302 -27.98 -11.50 -5.59
C VAL A 302 -27.78 -10.42 -4.55
N TYR A 303 -27.04 -10.74 -3.50
CA TYR A 303 -26.58 -9.80 -2.49
C TYR A 303 -25.04 -9.79 -2.53
N LEU A 304 -24.41 -8.62 -2.40
CA LEU A 304 -22.95 -8.50 -2.43
C LEU A 304 -22.36 -8.48 -1.01
N PRO A 305 -21.17 -9.08 -0.79
CA PRO A 305 -20.49 -9.10 0.51
C PRO A 305 -19.78 -7.77 0.83
N PHE A 306 -20.16 -6.65 0.22
CA PHE A 306 -19.41 -5.40 0.35
C PHE A 306 -19.69 -4.72 1.69
N GLU A 307 -18.63 -4.35 2.40
CA GLU A 307 -18.72 -3.60 3.64
C GLU A 307 -17.65 -2.48 3.71
N GLY A 308 -18.03 -1.36 4.32
CA GLY A 308 -17.19 -0.16 4.41
C GLY A 308 -17.42 0.81 3.25
N ARG A 309 -16.41 1.63 2.94
CA ARG A 309 -16.48 2.57 1.82
C ARG A 309 -16.49 1.82 0.48
N VAL A 310 -17.40 2.20 -0.41
CA VAL A 310 -17.51 1.60 -1.75
C VAL A 310 -17.65 2.71 -2.79
N LYS A 311 -16.73 2.73 -3.75
CA LYS A 311 -16.75 3.65 -4.89
C LYS A 311 -16.37 2.91 -6.15
N GLY A 312 -17.20 2.95 -7.19
CA GLY A 312 -16.96 2.21 -8.42
C GLY A 312 -18.20 1.93 -9.23
N VAL A 313 -18.12 0.94 -10.12
CA VAL A 313 -19.24 0.49 -10.95
C VAL A 313 -19.43 -1.01 -10.78
N ILE A 314 -20.65 -1.42 -10.48
CA ILE A 314 -21.10 -2.81 -10.54
C ILE A 314 -21.69 -3.04 -11.94
N ASP A 315 -21.25 -4.11 -12.59
CA ASP A 315 -21.92 -4.73 -13.73
C ASP A 315 -22.56 -6.02 -13.23
N TRP A 316 -23.89 -6.06 -13.24
CA TRP A 316 -24.67 -7.20 -12.76
C TRP A 316 -24.72 -8.36 -13.77
N GLY A 317 -24.09 -8.24 -14.94
CA GLY A 317 -23.97 -9.32 -15.91
C GLY A 317 -25.23 -9.61 -16.73
N ASP A 318 -26.32 -8.87 -16.50
CA ASP A 318 -27.55 -8.90 -17.31
C ASP A 318 -27.73 -7.62 -18.18
N GLY A 319 -26.66 -6.83 -18.30
CA GLY A 319 -26.64 -5.54 -19.00
C GLY A 319 -27.04 -4.36 -18.11
N VAL A 320 -27.40 -4.58 -16.84
CA VAL A 320 -27.62 -3.52 -15.85
C VAL A 320 -26.30 -3.19 -15.15
N THR A 321 -25.98 -1.89 -15.07
CA THR A 321 -24.84 -1.38 -14.32
C THR A 321 -25.28 -0.37 -13.26
N GLU A 322 -24.60 -0.34 -12.12
CA GLU A 322 -24.84 0.59 -11.01
C GLU A 322 -23.55 1.35 -10.65
N VAL A 323 -23.60 2.68 -10.64
CA VAL A 323 -22.49 3.53 -10.20
C VAL A 323 -22.64 3.80 -8.70
N LEU A 324 -21.58 3.55 -7.94
CA LEU A 324 -21.52 3.70 -6.50
C LEU A 324 -20.53 4.79 -6.10
N ASP A 325 -20.96 5.63 -5.17
CA ASP A 325 -20.11 6.50 -4.36
C ASP A 325 -20.75 6.59 -2.97
N LYS A 326 -20.50 5.56 -2.16
CA LYS A 326 -21.10 5.36 -0.83
C LYS A 326 -20.01 5.49 0.22
N SER A 327 -20.24 6.37 1.19
CA SER A 327 -19.33 6.55 2.33
C SER A 327 -19.26 5.31 3.21
N TYR A 328 -20.35 4.55 3.31
CA TYR A 328 -20.40 3.26 4.00
C TYR A 328 -21.54 2.39 3.48
N VAL A 329 -21.30 1.09 3.36
CA VAL A 329 -22.24 0.02 3.02
C VAL A 329 -22.08 -1.11 4.03
N TYR A 330 -23.17 -1.78 4.43
CA TYR A 330 -23.08 -3.03 5.19
C TYR A 330 -23.17 -4.24 4.26
N SER A 331 -22.52 -5.35 4.64
CA SER A 331 -22.62 -6.59 3.87
C SER A 331 -24.08 -6.97 3.60
N ALA A 332 -24.36 -7.40 2.37
CA ALA A 332 -25.69 -7.74 1.85
C ALA A 332 -26.71 -6.58 1.73
N ASP A 333 -26.27 -5.32 1.82
CA ASP A 333 -27.14 -4.17 1.50
C ASP A 333 -27.33 -3.98 -0.01
N LEU A 334 -26.25 -4.13 -0.78
CA LEU A 334 -26.29 -4.03 -2.24
C LEU A 334 -26.85 -5.31 -2.84
N SER A 335 -27.82 -5.17 -3.73
CA SER A 335 -28.52 -6.31 -4.30
C SER A 335 -29.14 -6.03 -5.66
N HIS A 336 -29.35 -7.09 -6.43
CA HIS A 336 -30.01 -7.03 -7.74
C HIS A 336 -30.91 -8.25 -7.95
N VAL A 337 -32.11 -8.00 -8.51
CA VAL A 337 -33.12 -9.03 -8.76
C VAL A 337 -33.14 -9.35 -10.26
N TYR A 338 -32.91 -10.62 -10.60
CA TYR A 338 -32.87 -11.06 -11.98
C TYR A 338 -34.23 -11.53 -12.48
N ALA A 339 -34.51 -11.26 -13.76
CA ALA A 339 -35.76 -11.65 -14.41
C ALA A 339 -35.99 -13.17 -14.42
N GLN A 340 -37.26 -13.56 -14.46
CA GLN A 340 -37.69 -14.95 -14.60
C GLN A 340 -37.33 -15.44 -16.02
N GLY A 341 -36.30 -16.28 -16.12
CA GLY A 341 -35.74 -16.76 -17.40
C GLY A 341 -34.25 -16.53 -17.59
N ALA A 342 -33.59 -15.76 -16.70
CA ALA A 342 -32.13 -15.68 -16.66
C ALA A 342 -31.50 -17.05 -16.34
N GLU A 343 -30.21 -17.20 -16.64
CA GLU A 343 -29.45 -18.42 -16.36
C GLU A 343 -29.52 -18.82 -14.87
N SER A 344 -29.20 -20.07 -14.56
CA SER A 344 -29.14 -20.55 -13.17
C SER A 344 -27.94 -20.00 -12.39
N THR A 345 -26.98 -19.38 -13.09
CA THR A 345 -25.83 -18.71 -12.48
C THR A 345 -25.56 -17.39 -13.19
N VAL A 346 -24.99 -16.42 -12.47
CA VAL A 346 -24.63 -15.10 -12.99
C VAL A 346 -23.26 -14.69 -12.47
N GLU A 347 -22.54 -13.87 -13.22
CA GLU A 347 -21.30 -13.24 -12.79
C GLU A 347 -21.52 -11.74 -12.60
N VAL A 348 -21.19 -11.26 -11.40
CA VAL A 348 -21.23 -9.83 -11.06
C VAL A 348 -19.80 -9.33 -11.04
N ALA A 349 -19.51 -8.31 -11.84
CA ALA A 349 -18.20 -7.67 -11.92
C ALA A 349 -18.23 -6.31 -11.24
N PHE A 350 -17.27 -6.04 -10.36
CA PHE A 350 -17.10 -4.75 -9.71
C PHE A 350 -15.75 -4.15 -10.07
N LYS A 351 -15.77 -2.89 -10.54
CA LYS A 351 -14.57 -2.10 -10.82
C LYS A 351 -14.58 -0.86 -9.93
N GLY A 352 -13.63 -0.79 -9.01
CA GLY A 352 -13.47 0.32 -8.07
C GLY A 352 -12.92 -0.15 -6.73
N THR A 353 -13.10 0.67 -5.71
CA THR A 353 -12.60 0.43 -4.36
C THR A 353 -13.71 -0.11 -3.46
N VAL A 354 -13.44 -1.20 -2.75
CA VAL A 354 -14.26 -1.74 -1.66
C VAL A 354 -13.35 -2.11 -0.51
N GLU A 355 -13.63 -1.61 0.69
CA GLU A 355 -12.72 -1.83 1.82
C GLU A 355 -12.73 -3.27 2.34
N SER A 356 -13.90 -3.90 2.39
CA SER A 356 -14.02 -5.24 2.96
C SER A 356 -14.99 -6.12 2.20
N LEU A 357 -14.66 -7.41 2.09
CA LEU A 357 -15.63 -8.45 1.78
C LEU A 357 -15.97 -9.20 3.06
N THR A 358 -17.20 -9.04 3.55
CA THR A 358 -17.66 -9.66 4.79
C THR A 358 -19.01 -10.35 4.61
N THR A 359 -19.35 -11.20 5.57
CA THR A 359 -20.67 -11.81 5.73
C THR A 359 -21.28 -11.42 7.07
N ASN A 360 -22.59 -11.59 7.22
CA ASN A 360 -23.30 -11.39 8.49
C ASN A 360 -24.44 -12.38 8.65
N SER A 361 -25.01 -12.44 9.87
CA SER A 361 -26.11 -13.36 10.22
C SER A 361 -27.51 -12.80 9.96
N THR A 362 -27.64 -11.72 9.16
CA THR A 362 -28.96 -11.22 8.77
C THR A 362 -29.60 -12.18 7.76
N THR A 363 -30.92 -12.12 7.58
CA THR A 363 -31.60 -12.95 6.57
C THR A 363 -30.99 -12.77 5.17
N LYS A 364 -30.58 -11.55 4.81
CA LYS A 364 -29.92 -11.29 3.52
C LYS A 364 -28.50 -11.86 3.49
N GLY A 365 -27.76 -11.78 4.59
CA GLY A 365 -26.43 -12.38 4.75
C GLY A 365 -26.45 -13.90 4.61
N GLU A 366 -27.44 -14.58 5.19
CA GLU A 366 -27.62 -16.03 5.02
C GLU A 366 -27.99 -16.41 3.57
N ILE A 367 -28.74 -15.56 2.87
CA ILE A 367 -28.99 -15.72 1.43
C ILE A 367 -27.71 -15.52 0.61
N LEU A 368 -26.89 -14.52 0.94
CA LEU A 368 -25.57 -14.31 0.34
C LEU A 368 -24.69 -15.55 0.50
N LYS A 369 -24.54 -16.05 1.74
CA LYS A 369 -23.74 -17.24 2.09
C LYS A 369 -24.16 -18.49 1.30
N SER A 370 -25.45 -18.64 1.05
CA SER A 370 -26.03 -19.78 0.31
C SER A 370 -26.11 -19.59 -1.21
N SER A 371 -25.70 -18.43 -1.75
CA SER A 371 -25.78 -18.13 -3.19
C SER A 371 -24.47 -17.70 -3.84
N LEU A 372 -23.49 -17.18 -3.09
CA LEU A 372 -22.15 -16.91 -3.60
C LEU A 372 -21.42 -18.24 -3.82
N ILE A 373 -21.25 -18.63 -5.09
CA ILE A 373 -20.66 -19.91 -5.47
C ILE A 373 -19.20 -19.81 -5.90
N GLY A 374 -18.71 -18.62 -6.24
CA GLY A 374 -17.31 -18.44 -6.59
C GLY A 374 -16.81 -17.00 -6.56
N ILE A 375 -15.51 -16.85 -6.32
CA ILE A 375 -14.75 -15.64 -6.65
C ILE A 375 -13.86 -16.02 -7.83
N THR A 376 -14.27 -15.61 -9.03
CA THR A 376 -13.64 -16.05 -10.29
C THR A 376 -12.52 -15.12 -10.75
N GLN A 377 -12.45 -13.91 -10.19
CA GLN A 377 -11.35 -12.99 -10.38
C GLN A 377 -11.28 -12.02 -9.19
N TRP A 378 -10.09 -11.76 -8.66
CA TRP A 378 -9.92 -10.82 -7.54
C TRP A 378 -9.76 -9.35 -7.96
N GLY A 379 -9.05 -9.08 -9.06
CA GLY A 379 -8.84 -7.72 -9.57
C GLY A 379 -7.95 -6.86 -8.65
N THR A 380 -8.24 -5.56 -8.57
CA THR A 380 -7.52 -4.61 -7.71
C THR A 380 -8.42 -3.85 -6.72
N PRO A 381 -9.43 -4.45 -6.05
CA PRO A 381 -10.45 -3.75 -5.26
C PRO A 381 -9.95 -2.94 -4.05
N GLU A 382 -8.65 -2.94 -3.75
CA GLU A 382 -8.03 -2.25 -2.59
C GLU A 382 -8.58 -2.75 -1.25
N LEU A 383 -8.74 -4.07 -1.11
CA LEU A 383 -9.27 -4.70 0.09
C LEU A 383 -8.33 -4.50 1.28
N LYS A 384 -8.95 -4.14 2.41
CA LYS A 384 -8.32 -4.08 3.73
C LYS A 384 -8.65 -5.31 4.56
N THR A 385 -9.84 -5.89 4.38
CA THR A 385 -10.33 -7.05 5.16
C THR A 385 -11.04 -8.06 4.27
N LEU A 386 -10.87 -9.35 4.58
CA LEU A 386 -11.58 -10.47 3.98
C LEU A 386 -12.09 -11.42 5.07
N ARG A 387 -13.41 -11.51 5.25
CA ARG A 387 -14.09 -12.38 6.24
C ARG A 387 -15.37 -12.97 5.65
N LEU A 388 -15.23 -13.94 4.76
CA LEU A 388 -16.33 -14.65 4.11
C LEU A 388 -16.65 -15.93 4.88
N GLU A 389 -17.09 -15.76 6.13
CA GLU A 389 -17.45 -16.85 7.03
C GLU A 389 -18.77 -17.52 6.62
N ASP A 390 -18.87 -18.83 6.80
CA ASP A 390 -20.05 -19.66 6.51
C ASP A 390 -20.57 -19.56 5.06
N VAL A 391 -19.76 -19.16 4.07
CA VAL A 391 -20.20 -19.15 2.66
C VAL A 391 -20.24 -20.59 2.12
N THR A 392 -21.20 -21.37 2.61
CA THR A 392 -21.34 -22.81 2.36
C THR A 392 -21.54 -23.16 0.89
N ALA A 393 -22.02 -22.22 0.07
CA ALA A 393 -22.18 -22.42 -1.36
C ALA A 393 -20.88 -22.17 -2.17
N LEU A 394 -19.84 -21.59 -1.55
CA LEU A 394 -18.60 -21.24 -2.21
C LEU A 394 -17.83 -22.50 -2.62
N THR A 395 -17.67 -22.72 -3.92
CA THR A 395 -17.02 -23.91 -4.50
C THR A 395 -15.78 -23.57 -5.31
N GLN A 396 -15.59 -22.30 -5.68
CA GLN A 396 -14.53 -21.84 -6.57
C GLN A 396 -13.85 -20.58 -6.03
N LEU A 397 -12.52 -20.63 -5.95
CA LEU A 397 -11.67 -19.47 -5.71
C LEU A 397 -10.63 -19.36 -6.82
N ALA A 398 -10.43 -18.14 -7.32
CA ALA A 398 -9.35 -17.81 -8.25
C ALA A 398 -8.05 -17.48 -7.50
N ALA A 399 -6.91 -17.64 -8.19
CA ALA A 399 -5.63 -17.12 -7.72
C ALA A 399 -5.63 -15.57 -7.71
N ASP A 400 -4.91 -14.97 -6.77
CA ASP A 400 -4.70 -13.52 -6.76
C ASP A 400 -3.54 -13.15 -7.69
N THR A 401 -3.87 -12.72 -8.90
CA THR A 401 -2.89 -12.37 -9.94
C THR A 401 -2.56 -10.87 -9.99
N LYS A 402 -3.30 -10.04 -9.25
CA LYS A 402 -3.26 -8.58 -9.36
C LYS A 402 -3.05 -7.89 -8.01
N GLY A 403 -2.91 -8.67 -6.93
CA GLY A 403 -2.58 -8.17 -5.60
C GLY A 403 -3.79 -7.61 -4.86
N ALA A 404 -4.99 -8.10 -5.14
CA ALA A 404 -6.19 -7.71 -4.38
C ALA A 404 -6.05 -7.97 -2.88
N LEU A 405 -5.31 -9.03 -2.51
CA LEU A 405 -5.09 -9.47 -1.14
C LEU A 405 -3.77 -8.94 -0.56
N SER A 406 -2.99 -8.18 -1.33
CA SER A 406 -1.62 -7.78 -0.99
C SER A 406 -1.52 -6.88 0.25
N ALA A 407 -2.53 -6.04 0.47
CA ALA A 407 -2.59 -5.12 1.61
C ALA A 407 -3.11 -5.78 2.90
N ILE A 408 -3.69 -6.99 2.82
CA ILE A 408 -4.28 -7.68 3.97
C ILE A 408 -3.17 -8.38 4.76
N THR A 409 -3.02 -8.01 6.03
CA THR A 409 -2.06 -8.66 6.94
C THR A 409 -2.70 -9.71 7.84
N ASP A 410 -4.03 -9.66 8.00
CA ASP A 410 -4.82 -10.53 8.87
C ASP A 410 -5.90 -11.26 8.07
N PHE A 411 -5.69 -12.56 7.84
CA PHE A 411 -6.64 -13.45 7.17
C PHE A 411 -7.47 -14.27 8.17
N THR A 412 -7.63 -13.78 9.40
CA THR A 412 -8.37 -14.52 10.42
C THR A 412 -9.80 -14.79 9.96
N SER A 413 -10.20 -16.07 9.97
CA SER A 413 -11.53 -16.54 9.56
C SER A 413 -11.94 -16.15 8.13
N CYS A 414 -11.00 -15.92 7.20
CA CYS A 414 -11.32 -15.40 5.88
C CYS A 414 -12.26 -16.30 5.05
N PHE A 415 -12.20 -17.61 5.24
CA PHE A 415 -13.08 -18.63 4.65
C PHE A 415 -13.54 -19.68 5.69
N GLU A 416 -13.68 -19.28 6.95
CA GLU A 416 -14.18 -20.18 8.00
C GLU A 416 -15.56 -20.75 7.62
N ASP A 417 -15.78 -22.04 7.90
CA ASP A 417 -16.99 -22.82 7.65
C ASP A 417 -17.50 -22.79 6.19
N CYS A 418 -16.62 -22.48 5.23
CA CYS A 418 -16.89 -22.58 3.79
C CYS A 418 -16.87 -24.05 3.33
N THR A 419 -17.87 -24.80 3.75
CA THR A 419 -17.99 -26.27 3.54
C THR A 419 -18.09 -26.71 2.07
N GLY A 420 -18.49 -25.80 1.16
CA GLY A 420 -18.54 -26.05 -0.29
C GLY A 420 -17.17 -26.08 -0.98
N LEU A 421 -16.11 -25.54 -0.33
CA LEU A 421 -14.78 -25.51 -0.92
C LEU A 421 -14.21 -26.93 -0.96
N THR A 422 -13.88 -27.41 -2.16
CA THR A 422 -13.30 -28.76 -2.35
C THR A 422 -11.82 -28.74 -2.68
N ASN A 423 -11.33 -27.63 -3.24
CA ASN A 423 -9.94 -27.37 -3.59
C ASN A 423 -9.65 -25.87 -3.44
N LEU A 424 -8.36 -25.53 -3.33
CA LEU A 424 -7.87 -24.15 -3.29
C LEU A 424 -6.94 -23.90 -4.48
N PRO A 425 -6.86 -22.66 -5.01
CA PRO A 425 -5.85 -22.32 -6.01
C PRO A 425 -4.46 -22.22 -5.36
N GLU A 426 -3.42 -22.65 -6.07
CA GLU A 426 -2.04 -22.68 -5.57
C GLU A 426 -1.53 -21.29 -5.18
N ASP A 427 -1.83 -20.28 -5.99
CA ASP A 427 -1.37 -18.90 -5.81
C ASP A 427 -2.43 -18.01 -5.12
N LEU A 428 -3.30 -18.57 -4.27
CA LEU A 428 -4.34 -17.78 -3.59
C LEU A 428 -3.75 -16.60 -2.80
N PHE A 429 -2.68 -16.85 -2.05
CA PHE A 429 -2.05 -15.86 -1.17
C PHE A 429 -0.66 -15.40 -1.66
N ALA A 430 -0.31 -15.68 -2.92
CA ALA A 430 1.04 -15.44 -3.45
C ALA A 430 1.44 -13.95 -3.39
N MET A 431 0.48 -13.04 -3.57
CA MET A 431 0.71 -11.59 -3.51
C MET A 431 0.60 -11.01 -2.09
N ALA A 432 0.10 -11.77 -1.12
CA ALA A 432 -0.06 -11.35 0.27
C ALA A 432 1.24 -11.53 1.08
N THR A 433 2.36 -11.01 0.59
CA THR A 433 3.70 -11.21 1.19
C THR A 433 3.82 -10.60 2.60
N GLY A 434 2.96 -9.63 2.91
CA GLY A 434 2.82 -9.01 4.23
C GLY A 434 1.94 -9.77 5.22
N ALA A 435 1.31 -10.89 4.84
CA ALA A 435 0.41 -11.65 5.70
C ALA A 435 1.10 -12.13 6.98
N GLN A 436 0.47 -11.86 8.14
CA GLN A 436 1.02 -12.17 9.46
C GLN A 436 0.26 -13.30 10.17
N THR A 437 -1.03 -13.45 9.91
CA THR A 437 -1.88 -14.47 10.53
C THR A 437 -2.86 -15.09 9.53
N PHE A 438 -3.03 -16.41 9.65
CA PHE A 438 -4.03 -17.22 8.94
C PHE A 438 -4.91 -18.00 9.93
N ASP A 439 -5.11 -17.44 11.13
CA ASP A 439 -5.88 -18.09 12.18
C ASP A 439 -7.30 -18.39 11.68
N ARG A 440 -7.76 -19.64 11.80
CA ARG A 440 -9.10 -20.10 11.38
C ARG A 440 -9.42 -19.86 9.89
N ALA A 441 -8.44 -19.52 9.04
CA ALA A 441 -8.69 -19.09 7.66
C ALA A 441 -9.52 -20.08 6.84
N PHE A 442 -9.38 -21.39 7.08
CA PHE A 442 -10.16 -22.47 6.47
C PHE A 442 -10.72 -23.43 7.54
N GLN A 443 -10.93 -22.95 8.77
CA GLN A 443 -11.54 -23.77 9.80
C GLN A 443 -12.90 -24.26 9.31
N GLY A 444 -13.23 -25.53 9.51
CA GLY A 444 -14.53 -26.10 9.18
C GLY A 444 -14.81 -26.26 7.68
N CYS A 445 -13.82 -26.05 6.79
CA CYS A 445 -13.95 -26.34 5.37
C CYS A 445 -13.97 -27.86 5.09
N THR A 446 -15.06 -28.52 5.50
CA THR A 446 -15.22 -29.99 5.46
C THR A 446 -15.17 -30.60 4.06
N GLY A 447 -15.42 -29.79 3.01
CA GLY A 447 -15.32 -30.22 1.61
C GLY A 447 -13.87 -30.36 1.10
N LEU A 448 -12.88 -29.74 1.75
CA LEU A 448 -11.49 -29.76 1.29
C LEU A 448 -10.92 -31.16 1.43
N THR A 449 -10.45 -31.73 0.32
CA THR A 449 -9.86 -33.09 0.30
C THR A 449 -8.34 -33.12 0.19
N SER A 450 -7.75 -32.02 -0.30
CA SER A 450 -6.31 -31.81 -0.43
C SER A 450 -5.98 -30.32 -0.37
N LEU A 451 -4.71 -30.00 -0.12
CA LEU A 451 -4.21 -28.62 -0.10
C LEU A 451 -3.16 -28.42 -1.21
N PRO A 452 -3.05 -27.22 -1.81
CA PRO A 452 -1.99 -26.92 -2.76
C PRO A 452 -0.60 -26.91 -2.10
N LEU A 453 0.42 -27.35 -2.84
CA LEU A 453 1.80 -27.44 -2.34
C LEU A 453 2.34 -26.08 -1.88
N ASN A 454 2.09 -25.03 -2.66
CA ASN A 454 2.67 -23.70 -2.45
C ASN A 454 1.70 -22.67 -1.85
N LEU A 455 0.62 -23.13 -1.20
CA LEU A 455 -0.45 -22.25 -0.68
C LEU A 455 0.07 -21.08 0.17
N PHE A 456 1.10 -21.30 0.99
CA PHE A 456 1.71 -20.28 1.87
C PHE A 456 3.16 -19.92 1.50
N ALA A 457 3.62 -20.29 0.30
CA ALA A 457 5.04 -20.22 -0.07
C ALA A 457 5.61 -18.79 -0.07
N GLN A 458 4.77 -17.78 -0.30
CA GLN A 458 5.17 -16.37 -0.36
C GLN A 458 4.87 -15.60 0.96
N ASN A 459 4.28 -16.24 1.96
CA ASN A 459 3.84 -15.58 3.20
C ASN A 459 4.88 -15.75 4.32
N SER A 460 6.14 -15.42 4.05
CA SER A 460 7.25 -15.57 5.02
C SER A 460 7.08 -14.74 6.30
N SER A 461 6.22 -13.71 6.24
CA SER A 461 5.87 -12.85 7.37
C SER A 461 4.88 -13.52 8.35
N ALA A 462 4.26 -14.65 7.98
CA ALA A 462 3.28 -15.31 8.81
C ALA A 462 3.89 -15.86 10.11
N ARG A 463 3.21 -15.60 11.23
CA ARG A 463 3.59 -16.02 12.59
C ARG A 463 2.58 -16.98 13.21
N ASN A 464 1.31 -16.86 12.83
CA ASN A 464 0.20 -17.57 13.45
C ASN A 464 -0.63 -18.34 12.41
N PHE A 465 -0.92 -19.61 12.71
CA PHE A 465 -1.76 -20.53 11.95
C PHE A 465 -2.70 -21.31 12.88
N ASN A 466 -3.24 -20.66 13.92
CA ASN A 466 -4.15 -21.32 14.85
C ASN A 466 -5.40 -21.80 14.14
N ALA A 467 -5.75 -23.07 14.29
CA ALA A 467 -6.96 -23.67 13.75
C ALA A 467 -7.15 -23.46 12.23
N THR A 468 -6.09 -23.14 11.47
CA THR A 468 -6.20 -22.77 10.04
C THR A 468 -6.98 -23.81 9.22
N PHE A 469 -6.78 -25.11 9.49
CA PHE A 469 -7.51 -26.21 8.86
C PHE A 469 -8.26 -27.08 9.90
N SER A 470 -8.51 -26.55 11.10
CA SER A 470 -9.27 -27.27 12.12
C SER A 470 -10.65 -27.63 11.59
N GLY A 471 -11.12 -28.86 11.82
CA GLY A 471 -12.42 -29.33 11.35
C GLY A 471 -12.51 -29.55 9.84
N CYS A 472 -11.40 -29.51 9.08
CA CYS A 472 -11.39 -29.93 7.68
C CYS A 472 -11.50 -31.47 7.59
N THR A 473 -12.69 -32.01 7.88
CA THR A 473 -12.92 -33.46 8.00
C THR A 473 -12.70 -34.22 6.69
N GLY A 474 -12.83 -33.57 5.54
CA GLY A 474 -12.58 -34.17 4.22
C GLY A 474 -11.09 -34.35 3.88
N LEU A 475 -10.17 -33.73 4.61
CA LEU A 475 -8.76 -33.65 4.25
C LEU A 475 -8.08 -35.03 4.37
N LEU A 476 -7.49 -35.52 3.27
CA LEU A 476 -6.91 -36.87 3.21
C LEU A 476 -5.39 -36.89 3.39
N TYR A 477 -4.70 -35.89 2.82
CA TYR A 477 -3.24 -35.79 2.75
C TYR A 477 -2.77 -34.34 2.90
N LEU A 478 -1.57 -34.16 3.43
CA LEU A 478 -0.91 -32.86 3.56
C LEU A 478 0.27 -32.76 2.59
N PRO A 479 0.49 -31.59 1.96
CA PRO A 479 1.73 -31.35 1.24
C PRO A 479 2.92 -31.27 2.20
N GLU A 480 4.02 -31.95 1.89
CA GLU A 480 5.23 -31.94 2.73
C GLU A 480 5.82 -30.54 2.92
N ASP A 481 5.65 -29.65 1.93
CA ASP A 481 6.27 -28.32 1.90
C ASP A 481 5.30 -27.20 2.32
N LEU A 482 4.13 -27.54 2.83
CA LEU A 482 3.06 -26.58 3.13
C LEU A 482 3.51 -25.38 3.97
N PHE A 483 4.41 -25.60 4.95
CA PHE A 483 4.98 -24.56 5.83
C PHE A 483 6.48 -24.32 5.63
N ALA A 484 7.07 -24.80 4.54
CA ALA A 484 8.52 -24.79 4.35
C ALA A 484 9.12 -23.37 4.24
N SER A 485 8.35 -22.40 3.72
CA SER A 485 8.77 -21.00 3.58
C SER A 485 8.50 -20.16 4.83
N ASN A 486 7.64 -20.62 5.75
CA ASN A 486 7.16 -19.85 6.90
C ASN A 486 8.05 -20.10 8.14
N LYS A 487 9.33 -19.73 8.03
CA LYS A 487 10.38 -20.03 9.03
C LYS A 487 10.15 -19.41 10.40
N ASP A 488 9.37 -18.34 10.44
CA ASP A 488 9.13 -17.54 11.63
C ASP A 488 7.82 -17.87 12.35
N ILE A 489 7.09 -18.92 11.92
CA ILE A 489 5.93 -19.42 12.64
C ILE A 489 6.26 -19.62 14.13
N TYR A 490 5.39 -19.09 14.99
CA TYR A 490 5.50 -19.18 16.44
C TYR A 490 4.34 -19.99 17.06
N VAL A 491 3.14 -19.88 16.51
CA VAL A 491 1.91 -20.47 17.07
C VAL A 491 1.09 -21.18 15.99
N MET A 492 0.74 -22.45 16.23
CA MET A 492 -0.08 -23.31 15.35
C MET A 492 -1.00 -24.23 16.16
N ASN A 493 -1.66 -23.71 17.19
CA ASN A 493 -2.59 -24.53 17.97
C ASN A 493 -3.74 -25.00 17.07
N ASP A 494 -4.18 -26.24 17.25
CA ASP A 494 -5.33 -26.83 16.56
C ASP A 494 -5.26 -26.85 15.02
N VAL A 495 -4.09 -26.60 14.41
CA VAL A 495 -3.97 -26.36 12.96
C VAL A 495 -4.65 -27.42 12.08
N PHE A 496 -4.61 -28.70 12.46
CA PHE A 496 -5.31 -29.83 11.81
C PHE A 496 -6.22 -30.60 12.78
N SER A 497 -6.63 -29.98 13.89
CA SER A 497 -7.53 -30.60 14.87
C SER A 497 -8.84 -30.97 14.18
N GLY A 498 -9.37 -32.18 14.39
CA GLY A 498 -10.61 -32.65 13.76
C GLY A 498 -10.51 -32.97 12.26
N CYS A 499 -9.31 -33.08 11.68
CA CYS A 499 -9.15 -33.63 10.32
C CYS A 499 -9.36 -35.16 10.32
N GLU A 500 -10.61 -35.58 10.51
CA GLU A 500 -10.98 -36.98 10.79
C GLU A 500 -10.50 -37.99 9.74
N ASN A 501 -10.47 -37.62 8.45
CA ASN A 501 -10.04 -38.49 7.35
C ASN A 501 -8.55 -38.40 7.02
N LEU A 502 -7.75 -37.63 7.76
CA LEU A 502 -6.31 -37.50 7.52
C LEU A 502 -5.61 -38.83 7.76
N LYS A 503 -4.95 -39.37 6.73
CA LYS A 503 -4.38 -40.73 6.76
C LYS A 503 -2.93 -40.79 7.22
N GLU A 504 -2.16 -39.78 6.85
CA GLU A 504 -0.72 -39.70 7.11
C GLU A 504 -0.29 -38.25 7.31
N ILE A 505 0.81 -38.09 8.04
CA ILE A 505 1.50 -36.81 8.22
C ILE A 505 2.85 -36.92 7.49
N PRO A 506 3.22 -35.98 6.60
CA PRO A 506 4.55 -35.95 6.02
C PRO A 506 5.63 -35.69 7.08
N ALA A 507 6.72 -36.44 7.06
CA ALA A 507 7.85 -36.26 7.99
C ALA A 507 8.42 -34.83 7.92
N GLY A 508 8.48 -34.24 6.73
CA GLY A 508 9.03 -32.92 6.47
C GLY A 508 8.09 -31.74 6.76
N LEU A 509 6.87 -31.96 7.27
CA LEU A 509 5.84 -30.91 7.40
C LEU A 509 6.31 -29.70 8.22
N PHE A 510 7.09 -29.92 9.28
CA PHE A 510 7.60 -28.86 10.16
C PHE A 510 9.12 -28.62 10.05
N ARG A 511 9.78 -29.13 9.00
CA ARG A 511 11.25 -29.20 8.93
C ARG A 511 11.98 -27.85 9.04
N ASN A 512 11.31 -26.74 8.73
CA ASN A 512 11.88 -25.40 8.73
C ASN A 512 11.35 -24.49 9.86
N ASN A 513 10.39 -24.95 10.68
CA ASN A 513 9.73 -24.12 11.68
C ASN A 513 10.50 -24.12 13.01
N THR A 514 11.76 -23.69 12.97
CA THR A 514 12.70 -23.71 14.10
C THR A 514 12.29 -22.83 15.29
N ARG A 515 11.41 -21.85 15.05
CA ARG A 515 10.86 -20.92 16.06
C ARG A 515 9.52 -21.36 16.64
N LEU A 516 8.93 -22.46 16.16
CA LEU A 516 7.63 -22.94 16.61
C LEU A 516 7.64 -23.16 18.14
N GLY A 517 6.78 -22.43 18.85
CA GLY A 517 6.68 -22.46 20.31
C GLY A 517 5.43 -23.17 20.83
N TYR A 518 4.31 -23.04 20.12
CA TYR A 518 3.00 -23.52 20.56
C TYR A 518 2.32 -24.28 19.44
N ILE A 519 1.98 -25.55 19.70
CA ILE A 519 1.33 -26.47 18.76
C ILE A 519 0.35 -27.38 19.52
N GLN A 520 -0.46 -26.77 20.39
CA GLN A 520 -1.44 -27.49 21.21
C GLN A 520 -2.46 -28.16 20.31
N CYS A 521 -2.80 -29.42 20.59
CA CYS A 521 -3.94 -30.11 19.95
C CYS A 521 -3.88 -30.21 18.41
N ALA A 522 -2.71 -30.00 17.79
CA ALA A 522 -2.64 -29.79 16.33
C ALA A 522 -3.16 -30.94 15.48
N PHE A 523 -3.15 -32.18 15.97
CA PHE A 523 -3.72 -33.35 15.30
C PHE A 523 -4.77 -34.07 16.17
N SER A 524 -5.31 -33.38 17.18
CA SER A 524 -6.39 -33.92 18.02
C SER A 524 -7.58 -34.32 17.13
N GLY A 525 -8.18 -35.49 17.32
CA GLY A 525 -9.33 -35.95 16.53
C GLY A 525 -9.03 -36.40 15.10
N CYS A 526 -7.75 -36.49 14.69
CA CYS A 526 -7.35 -37.09 13.42
C CYS A 526 -7.54 -38.62 13.46
N SER A 527 -8.80 -39.07 13.47
CA SER A 527 -9.19 -40.44 13.82
C SER A 527 -8.77 -41.50 12.79
N SER A 528 -8.40 -41.11 11.56
CA SER A 528 -7.89 -42.01 10.51
C SER A 528 -6.36 -42.17 10.49
N LEU A 529 -5.60 -41.44 11.30
CA LEU A 529 -4.15 -41.62 11.40
C LEU A 529 -3.82 -42.99 11.98
N THR A 530 -2.95 -43.76 11.32
CA THR A 530 -2.57 -45.12 11.74
C THR A 530 -1.17 -45.23 12.32
N SER A 531 -0.26 -44.36 11.90
CA SER A 531 1.12 -44.21 12.36
C SER A 531 1.56 -42.73 12.30
N LEU A 532 2.69 -42.41 12.93
CA LEU A 532 3.33 -41.10 12.85
C LEU A 532 4.74 -41.24 12.25
N PRO A 533 5.19 -40.30 11.41
CA PRO A 533 6.52 -40.37 10.81
C PRO A 533 7.63 -40.10 11.83
N GLU A 534 8.77 -40.78 11.68
CA GLU A 534 10.02 -40.42 12.36
C GLU A 534 10.44 -39.00 11.98
N GLY A 535 11.07 -38.29 12.91
CA GLY A 535 11.61 -36.96 12.68
C GLY A 535 10.59 -35.84 12.49
N LEU A 536 9.29 -36.06 12.71
CA LEU A 536 8.21 -35.08 12.50
C LEU A 536 8.52 -33.69 13.11
N PHE A 537 9.14 -33.68 14.30
CA PHE A 537 9.51 -32.47 15.04
C PHE A 537 11.03 -32.28 15.21
N ALA A 538 11.86 -33.01 14.45
CA ALA A 538 13.32 -33.03 14.65
C ALA A 538 13.96 -31.63 14.64
N ASN A 539 13.39 -30.70 13.86
CA ASN A 539 13.88 -29.32 13.71
C ASN A 539 13.07 -28.27 14.49
N CYS A 540 12.29 -28.67 15.50
CA CYS A 540 11.44 -27.78 16.31
C CYS A 540 11.88 -27.70 17.78
N PRO A 541 13.12 -27.28 18.11
CA PRO A 541 13.60 -27.21 19.50
C PRO A 541 12.94 -26.08 20.34
N GLY A 542 12.17 -25.21 19.69
CA GLY A 542 11.47 -24.09 20.31
C GLY A 542 10.18 -24.46 21.03
N ILE A 543 9.63 -25.67 20.81
CA ILE A 543 8.30 -26.07 21.29
C ILE A 543 8.28 -26.07 22.83
N GLN A 544 7.31 -25.35 23.37
CA GLN A 544 7.07 -25.16 24.80
C GLN A 544 5.72 -25.72 25.25
N SER A 545 4.73 -25.74 24.35
CA SER A 545 3.37 -26.21 24.67
C SER A 545 2.77 -27.05 23.54
N VAL A 546 2.26 -28.22 23.92
CA VAL A 546 1.62 -29.21 23.02
C VAL A 546 0.27 -29.70 23.53
N SER A 547 -0.18 -29.16 24.67
CA SER A 547 -1.42 -29.56 25.34
C SER A 547 -2.15 -28.37 25.93
N GLU A 548 -3.46 -28.49 26.06
CA GLU A 548 -4.36 -27.57 26.73
C GLU A 548 -5.22 -28.33 27.76
N ILE A 549 -5.63 -27.64 28.84
CA ILE A 549 -6.67 -28.12 29.75
C ILE A 549 -7.82 -27.12 29.70
N ASN A 550 -9.01 -27.59 29.37
CA ASN A 550 -10.19 -26.73 29.30
C ASN A 550 -10.76 -26.41 30.70
N SER A 551 -11.79 -25.57 30.74
CA SER A 551 -12.41 -25.09 31.99
C SER A 551 -13.03 -26.19 32.85
N VAL A 552 -13.33 -27.37 32.29
CA VAL A 552 -13.89 -28.52 33.01
C VAL A 552 -12.82 -29.53 33.42
N MET A 553 -11.55 -29.12 33.40
CA MET A 553 -10.38 -29.93 33.78
C MET A 553 -10.18 -31.15 32.88
N ASP A 554 -10.57 -31.02 31.62
CA ASP A 554 -10.36 -32.03 30.60
C ASP A 554 -9.15 -31.65 29.73
N ALA A 555 -8.18 -32.56 29.64
CA ALA A 555 -6.92 -32.36 28.94
C ALA A 555 -6.99 -32.86 27.50
N TYR A 556 -6.54 -32.01 26.57
CA TYR A 556 -6.36 -32.31 25.17
C TYR A 556 -4.90 -32.03 24.79
N GLY A 557 -4.34 -32.90 23.96
CA GLY A 557 -2.95 -32.83 23.53
C GLY A 557 -2.82 -33.11 22.04
N LEU A 558 -1.59 -33.00 21.57
CA LEU A 558 -1.20 -33.07 20.16
C LEU A 558 -1.91 -34.16 19.34
N PHE A 559 -2.07 -35.37 19.89
CA PHE A 559 -2.68 -36.52 19.22
C PHE A 559 -3.87 -37.11 20.00
N SER A 560 -4.57 -36.32 20.82
CA SER A 560 -5.80 -36.80 21.48
C SER A 560 -6.80 -37.34 20.45
N ASN A 561 -7.54 -38.39 20.79
CA ASN A 561 -8.60 -38.99 19.98
C ASN A 561 -8.18 -39.43 18.56
N CYS A 562 -6.89 -39.70 18.32
CA CYS A 562 -6.42 -40.42 17.13
C CYS A 562 -6.75 -41.91 17.29
N THR A 563 -8.02 -42.27 17.14
CA THR A 563 -8.54 -43.60 17.54
C THR A 563 -7.99 -44.77 16.73
N SER A 564 -7.51 -44.54 15.50
CA SER A 564 -6.87 -45.55 14.65
C SER A 564 -5.34 -45.63 14.82
N LEU A 565 -4.73 -44.75 15.61
CA LEU A 565 -3.28 -44.71 15.78
C LEU A 565 -2.80 -45.98 16.49
N THR A 566 -1.91 -46.75 15.86
CA THR A 566 -1.46 -48.06 16.37
C THR A 566 -0.06 -48.04 16.96
N GLU A 567 0.82 -47.21 16.42
CA GLU A 567 2.23 -47.11 16.74
C GLU A 567 2.71 -45.65 16.70
N ILE A 568 3.74 -45.34 17.48
CA ILE A 568 4.36 -44.02 17.57
C ILE A 568 5.89 -44.17 17.56
N PRO A 569 6.63 -43.25 16.91
CA PRO A 569 8.08 -43.35 16.81
C PRO A 569 8.77 -42.93 18.12
N GLU A 570 9.95 -43.51 18.39
CA GLU A 570 10.72 -43.24 19.61
C GLU A 570 11.19 -41.79 19.71
N ASP A 571 11.45 -41.13 18.58
CA ASP A 571 12.02 -39.79 18.50
C ASP A 571 10.98 -38.66 18.49
N LEU A 572 9.68 -38.97 18.60
CA LEU A 572 8.57 -38.03 18.43
C LEU A 572 8.71 -36.75 19.28
N PHE A 573 9.19 -36.87 20.51
CA PHE A 573 9.36 -35.75 21.45
C PHE A 573 10.83 -35.40 21.72
N ALA A 574 11.78 -35.97 20.96
CA ALA A 574 13.22 -35.86 21.25
C ALA A 574 13.75 -34.41 21.19
N SER A 575 13.17 -33.55 20.36
CA SER A 575 13.52 -32.12 20.24
C SER A 575 12.82 -31.23 21.26
N MET A 576 11.73 -31.70 21.90
CA MET A 576 10.84 -30.92 22.76
C MET A 576 11.36 -30.81 24.20
N THR A 577 12.60 -30.34 24.36
CA THR A 577 13.32 -30.30 25.65
C THR A 577 12.80 -29.22 26.62
N LYS A 578 11.97 -28.29 26.13
CA LYS A 578 11.37 -27.19 26.90
C LYS A 578 9.92 -27.43 27.30
N VAL A 579 9.31 -28.51 26.83
CA VAL A 579 7.91 -28.83 27.17
C VAL A 579 7.80 -29.18 28.64
N THR A 580 6.87 -28.52 29.33
CA THR A 580 6.59 -28.75 30.76
C THR A 580 5.31 -29.56 30.99
N ARG A 581 4.47 -29.72 29.95
CA ARG A 581 3.17 -30.39 30.03
C ARG A 581 2.95 -31.27 28.81
N LEU A 582 2.61 -32.53 29.04
CA LEU A 582 2.20 -33.51 28.02
C LEU A 582 0.80 -34.03 28.36
N ASP A 583 -0.06 -33.13 28.83
CA ASP A 583 -1.42 -33.49 29.23
C ASP A 583 -2.23 -33.92 28.00
N GLY A 584 -3.00 -35.00 28.11
CA GLY A 584 -3.86 -35.51 27.05
C GLY A 584 -3.16 -35.99 25.76
N ILE A 585 -1.82 -36.05 25.72
CA ILE A 585 -1.04 -36.17 24.48
C ILE A 585 -1.47 -37.32 23.55
N PHE A 586 -1.88 -38.47 24.10
CA PHE A 586 -2.48 -39.61 23.39
C PHE A 586 -3.83 -40.04 23.99
N LYS A 587 -4.49 -39.17 24.76
CA LYS A 587 -5.81 -39.46 25.34
C LYS A 587 -6.75 -39.97 24.25
N GLY A 588 -7.43 -41.09 24.48
CA GLY A 588 -8.43 -41.63 23.55
C GLY A 588 -7.84 -42.31 22.30
N CYS A 589 -6.52 -42.53 22.21
CA CYS A 589 -5.91 -43.35 21.17
C CYS A 589 -6.23 -44.84 21.38
N THR A 590 -7.46 -45.24 21.07
CA THR A 590 -8.00 -46.57 21.44
C THR A 590 -7.26 -47.74 20.81
N SER A 591 -6.58 -47.52 19.68
CA SER A 591 -5.83 -48.55 18.94
C SER A 591 -4.34 -48.61 19.26
N LEU A 592 -3.82 -47.67 20.06
CA LEU A 592 -2.38 -47.59 20.38
C LEU A 592 -1.98 -48.81 21.19
N ARG A 593 -0.98 -49.56 20.71
CA ARG A 593 -0.61 -50.88 21.27
C ARG A 593 0.61 -50.83 22.19
N GLU A 594 1.59 -50.01 21.83
CA GLU A 594 2.90 -49.97 22.46
C GLU A 594 3.39 -48.53 22.63
N ILE A 595 4.24 -48.31 23.63
CA ILE A 595 4.94 -47.06 23.87
C ILE A 595 6.45 -47.37 23.74
N PRO A 596 7.20 -46.64 22.89
CA PRO A 596 8.65 -46.77 22.82
C PRO A 596 9.31 -46.46 24.16
N GLU A 597 10.31 -47.25 24.56
CA GLU A 597 10.97 -47.11 25.87
C GLU A 597 11.58 -45.72 26.08
N LYS A 598 12.16 -45.12 25.03
CA LYS A 598 12.82 -43.81 25.12
C LYS A 598 11.97 -42.64 24.64
N LEU A 599 10.67 -42.82 24.46
CA LEU A 599 9.75 -41.78 23.97
C LEU A 599 9.92 -40.44 24.71
N PHE A 600 10.18 -40.50 26.02
CA PHE A 600 10.32 -39.33 26.89
C PHE A 600 11.75 -39.05 27.38
N ALA A 601 12.76 -39.70 26.83
CA ALA A 601 14.14 -39.63 27.35
C ALA A 601 14.70 -38.20 27.43
N ASN A 602 14.25 -37.29 26.57
CA ASN A 602 14.72 -35.91 26.51
C ASN A 602 13.79 -34.88 27.18
N ASN A 603 12.62 -35.29 27.69
CA ASN A 603 11.61 -34.37 28.23
C ASN A 603 11.74 -34.21 29.76
N THR A 604 12.95 -33.83 30.20
CA THR A 604 13.33 -33.77 31.63
C THR A 604 12.64 -32.66 32.42
N GLN A 605 12.02 -31.68 31.75
CA GLN A 605 11.32 -30.54 32.36
C GLN A 605 9.81 -30.77 32.52
N VAL A 606 9.30 -31.95 32.15
CA VAL A 606 7.86 -32.24 32.26
C VAL A 606 7.44 -32.32 33.72
N ILE A 607 6.42 -31.54 34.06
CA ILE A 607 5.81 -31.45 35.39
C ILE A 607 4.45 -32.13 35.41
N SER A 608 3.73 -32.14 34.28
CA SER A 608 2.35 -32.67 34.16
C SER A 608 2.13 -33.56 32.94
N MET A 609 1.40 -34.65 33.17
CA MET A 609 0.95 -35.64 32.17
C MET A 609 -0.48 -36.13 32.50
N TRP A 610 -1.39 -35.20 32.83
CA TRP A 610 -2.80 -35.52 33.09
C TRP A 610 -3.41 -36.20 31.88
N GLU A 611 -4.09 -37.33 32.10
CA GLU A 611 -4.82 -38.05 31.06
C GLU A 611 -3.99 -38.44 29.81
N ALA A 612 -2.64 -38.42 29.89
CA ALA A 612 -1.78 -38.52 28.71
C ALA A 612 -2.03 -39.78 27.86
N PHE A 613 -2.42 -40.89 28.49
CA PHE A 613 -2.80 -42.15 27.84
C PHE A 613 -4.23 -42.59 28.21
N ALA A 614 -5.06 -41.72 28.81
CA ALA A 614 -6.39 -42.10 29.26
C ALA A 614 -7.23 -42.64 28.09
N GLY A 615 -7.80 -43.84 28.23
CA GLY A 615 -8.62 -44.47 27.20
C GLY A 615 -7.84 -45.18 26.08
N CYS A 616 -6.52 -45.36 26.20
CA CYS A 616 -5.73 -46.21 25.30
C CYS A 616 -6.06 -47.70 25.54
N LYS A 617 -7.24 -48.13 25.11
CA LYS A 617 -7.81 -49.46 25.43
C LYS A 617 -6.99 -50.63 24.89
N SER A 618 -6.23 -50.43 23.82
CA SER A 618 -5.38 -51.48 23.21
C SER A 618 -3.94 -51.49 23.73
N LEU A 619 -3.57 -50.56 24.61
CA LEU A 619 -2.21 -50.45 25.12
C LEU A 619 -1.90 -51.65 26.01
N GLN A 620 -0.87 -52.42 25.64
CA GLN A 620 -0.62 -53.73 26.26
C GLN A 620 0.39 -53.68 27.41
N ARG A 621 1.38 -52.77 27.31
CA ARG A 621 2.54 -52.72 28.20
C ARG A 621 2.97 -51.28 28.39
N ILE A 622 3.50 -50.97 29.57
CA ILE A 622 4.22 -49.71 29.83
C ILE A 622 5.70 -50.09 29.98
N PRO A 623 6.64 -49.46 29.25
CA PRO A 623 8.06 -49.65 29.49
C PRO A 623 8.41 -49.28 30.94
N ALA A 624 9.19 -50.12 31.63
CA ALA A 624 9.52 -49.91 33.03
C ALA A 624 10.14 -48.51 33.26
N GLY A 625 11.18 -48.19 32.49
CA GLY A 625 11.91 -46.93 32.57
C GLY A 625 11.29 -45.75 31.80
N LEU A 626 10.01 -45.82 31.41
CA LEU A 626 9.37 -44.77 30.59
C LEU A 626 9.50 -43.36 31.21
N PHE A 627 9.54 -43.28 32.54
CA PHE A 627 9.61 -42.03 33.30
C PHE A 627 11.00 -41.77 33.94
N ASP A 628 12.05 -42.46 33.48
CA ASP A 628 13.40 -42.40 34.04
C ASP A 628 14.13 -41.06 33.79
N SER A 629 13.68 -40.22 32.87
CA SER A 629 14.22 -38.87 32.68
C SER A 629 13.40 -37.80 33.41
N MET A 630 12.16 -38.10 33.78
CA MET A 630 11.16 -37.16 34.25
C MET A 630 11.22 -36.96 35.77
N ARG A 631 12.33 -36.37 36.24
CA ARG A 631 12.58 -36.10 37.67
C ARG A 631 11.70 -34.98 38.23
N THR A 632 11.20 -34.08 37.39
CA THR A 632 10.33 -32.96 37.77
C THR A 632 8.84 -33.27 37.71
N LEU A 633 8.45 -34.49 37.32
CA LEU A 633 7.05 -34.88 37.18
C LEU A 633 6.37 -34.87 38.55
N GLN A 634 5.24 -34.18 38.66
CA GLN A 634 4.46 -34.09 39.91
C GLN A 634 2.97 -34.39 39.70
N ALA A 635 2.50 -34.48 38.44
CA ALA A 635 1.09 -34.48 38.10
C ALA A 635 0.75 -35.51 37.02
N VAL A 636 0.06 -36.59 37.40
CA VAL A 636 -0.30 -37.77 36.57
C VAL A 636 -1.75 -38.22 36.79
N ARG A 637 -2.63 -37.28 37.18
CA ARG A 637 -4.07 -37.55 37.35
C ARG A 637 -4.63 -38.25 36.10
N LEU A 638 -5.33 -39.36 36.31
CA LEU A 638 -5.98 -40.14 35.25
C LEU A 638 -5.05 -40.65 34.13
N LEU A 639 -3.72 -40.66 34.33
CA LEU A 639 -2.69 -40.92 33.32
C LEU A 639 -3.00 -42.11 32.39
N PHE A 640 -3.32 -43.26 32.95
CA PHE A 640 -3.67 -44.51 32.26
C PHE A 640 -5.13 -44.92 32.47
N LYS A 641 -6.01 -44.01 32.91
CA LYS A 641 -7.42 -44.33 33.17
C LYS A 641 -8.04 -45.07 31.96
N ASN A 642 -8.75 -46.17 32.20
CA ASN A 642 -9.39 -47.01 31.18
C ASN A 642 -8.44 -47.68 30.16
N CYS A 643 -7.15 -47.84 30.48
CA CYS A 643 -6.23 -48.68 29.69
C CYS A 643 -6.42 -50.16 30.05
N SER A 644 -7.56 -50.73 29.66
CA SER A 644 -8.02 -52.05 30.12
C SER A 644 -7.18 -53.24 29.62
N SER A 645 -6.35 -53.07 28.59
CA SER A 645 -5.47 -54.13 28.07
C SER A 645 -4.07 -54.14 28.69
N LEU A 646 -3.77 -53.21 29.62
CA LEU A 646 -2.46 -53.14 30.26
C LEU A 646 -2.19 -54.39 31.11
N THR A 647 -1.07 -55.05 30.83
CA THR A 647 -0.56 -56.19 31.57
C THR A 647 0.87 -55.94 32.03
N GLY A 648 1.37 -56.80 32.92
CA GLY A 648 2.70 -56.64 33.51
C GLY A 648 2.68 -55.72 34.73
N GLU A 649 3.86 -55.34 35.17
CA GLU A 649 4.05 -54.48 36.35
C GLU A 649 3.88 -53.00 35.96
N SER A 650 3.38 -52.17 36.88
CA SER A 650 3.33 -50.73 36.67
C SER A 650 4.75 -50.12 36.52
N PRO A 651 4.89 -48.92 35.91
CA PRO A 651 6.22 -48.38 35.57
C PRO A 651 7.00 -47.91 36.81
N TYR A 652 8.30 -48.17 36.81
CA TYR A 652 9.20 -47.87 37.92
C TYR A 652 10.56 -47.36 37.45
N THR A 653 11.18 -46.52 38.27
CA THR A 653 12.57 -46.10 38.10
C THR A 653 13.48 -46.92 39.02
N LEU A 654 14.64 -47.35 38.53
CA LEU A 654 15.64 -48.00 39.37
C LEU A 654 16.48 -46.95 40.11
N ILE A 655 16.40 -46.94 41.44
CA ILE A 655 17.23 -46.11 42.33
C ILE A 655 18.10 -47.04 43.16
N ASN A 656 19.42 -47.02 42.95
CA ASN A 656 20.38 -47.91 43.63
C ASN A 656 20.03 -49.42 43.52
N GLY A 657 19.37 -49.82 42.43
CA GLY A 657 18.93 -51.20 42.20
C GLY A 657 17.55 -51.55 42.78
N GLU A 658 16.91 -50.63 43.51
CA GLU A 658 15.55 -50.77 44.00
C GLU A 658 14.55 -50.19 43.00
N LYS A 659 13.40 -50.85 42.83
CA LYS A 659 12.30 -50.35 42.00
C LYS A 659 11.52 -49.30 42.77
N VAL A 660 11.33 -48.13 42.17
CA VAL A 660 10.52 -47.04 42.71
C VAL A 660 9.41 -46.71 41.74
N HIS A 661 8.19 -47.15 42.07
CA HIS A 661 6.98 -46.86 41.30
C HIS A 661 6.56 -45.39 41.42
N LEU A 662 5.70 -44.92 40.52
CA LEU A 662 5.21 -43.53 40.56
C LEU A 662 4.59 -43.15 41.92
N TYR A 663 3.87 -44.09 42.55
CA TYR A 663 3.21 -43.88 43.85
C TYR A 663 4.15 -44.00 45.07
N GLU A 664 5.41 -44.36 44.86
CA GLU A 664 6.46 -44.49 45.89
C GLU A 664 7.45 -43.32 45.85
N ARG A 665 7.39 -42.44 44.84
CA ARG A 665 8.36 -41.33 44.69
C ARG A 665 8.48 -40.41 45.90
N LYS A 666 7.40 -40.25 46.68
CA LYS A 666 7.40 -39.48 47.94
C LYS A 666 8.42 -39.98 48.97
N ASP A 667 8.78 -41.26 48.90
CA ASP A 667 9.71 -41.92 49.82
C ASP A 667 11.18 -41.76 49.38
N TYR A 668 11.41 -41.18 48.18
CA TYR A 668 12.73 -40.93 47.59
C TYR A 668 12.93 -39.44 47.21
N PRO A 669 12.77 -38.50 48.15
CA PRO A 669 12.74 -37.06 47.87
C PRO A 669 14.09 -36.45 47.43
N ASN A 670 15.21 -37.17 47.60
CA ASN A 670 16.51 -36.70 47.14
C ASN A 670 16.75 -36.99 45.65
N GLU A 671 16.04 -37.98 45.11
CA GLU A 671 16.21 -38.48 43.74
C GLU A 671 15.02 -38.12 42.84
N LEU A 672 13.80 -38.08 43.39
CA LEU A 672 12.54 -37.93 42.66
C LEU A 672 11.61 -36.95 43.38
N LEU A 673 10.92 -36.09 42.62
CA LEU A 673 9.84 -35.29 43.20
C LEU A 673 8.61 -36.15 43.49
N GLU A 674 7.92 -35.83 44.59
CA GLU A 674 6.62 -36.41 44.91
C GLU A 674 5.59 -36.09 43.82
N ILE A 675 4.82 -37.11 43.44
CA ILE A 675 3.62 -36.93 42.64
C ILE A 675 2.50 -36.44 43.56
N THR A 676 2.11 -35.17 43.42
CA THR A 676 1.09 -34.52 44.26
C THR A 676 -0.32 -34.56 43.65
N SER A 677 -0.43 -34.74 42.33
CA SER A 677 -1.71 -34.89 41.63
C SER A 677 -1.75 -36.21 40.88
N HIS A 678 -2.40 -37.23 41.44
CA HIS A 678 -2.33 -38.61 40.93
C HIS A 678 -3.67 -39.36 40.93
N THR A 679 -4.77 -38.68 41.25
CA THR A 679 -6.07 -39.33 41.45
C THR A 679 -6.43 -40.19 40.24
N SER A 680 -6.72 -41.47 40.51
CA SER A 680 -7.19 -42.43 39.51
C SER A 680 -6.24 -42.61 38.30
N ALA A 681 -4.94 -42.41 38.50
CA ALA A 681 -3.92 -42.59 37.48
C ALA A 681 -3.98 -43.97 36.78
N PHE A 682 -4.32 -45.03 37.50
CA PHE A 682 -4.44 -46.40 36.99
C PHE A 682 -5.89 -46.92 37.01
N ASN A 683 -6.87 -46.02 37.01
CA ASN A 683 -8.26 -46.43 37.12
C ASN A 683 -8.70 -47.36 35.98
N ASN A 684 -9.33 -48.49 36.34
CA ASN A 684 -9.70 -49.57 35.41
C ASN A 684 -8.52 -50.25 34.67
N CYS A 685 -7.31 -50.25 35.25
CA CYS A 685 -6.15 -51.01 34.76
C CYS A 685 -5.99 -52.36 35.49
N THR A 686 -7.10 -53.11 35.64
CA THR A 686 -7.18 -54.29 36.54
C THR A 686 -6.30 -55.48 36.14
N ASN A 687 -5.71 -55.46 34.95
CA ASN A 687 -4.86 -56.53 34.42
C ASN A 687 -3.36 -56.35 34.75
N LEU A 688 -2.98 -55.25 35.41
CA LEU A 688 -1.64 -55.06 35.96
C LEU A 688 -1.36 -56.08 37.07
N THR A 689 -0.16 -56.67 37.07
CA THR A 689 0.22 -57.72 38.03
C THR A 689 0.32 -57.22 39.48
N ASP A 690 0.58 -55.93 39.64
CA ASP A 690 0.70 -55.19 40.90
C ASP A 690 -0.52 -54.32 41.18
N TYR A 691 -1.62 -54.45 40.42
CA TYR A 691 -2.81 -53.61 40.58
C TYR A 691 -3.30 -53.57 42.04
N GLU A 692 -3.36 -54.73 42.71
CA GLU A 692 -3.80 -54.79 44.10
C GLU A 692 -2.88 -54.07 45.10
N SER A 693 -1.61 -53.89 44.74
CA SER A 693 -0.60 -53.16 45.52
C SER A 693 -0.63 -51.65 45.29
N ILE A 694 -1.23 -51.17 44.20
CA ILE A 694 -1.38 -49.75 43.91
C ILE A 694 -2.31 -49.11 44.97
N PRO A 695 -1.99 -47.92 45.54
CA PRO A 695 -2.85 -47.26 46.53
C PRO A 695 -4.27 -46.96 45.98
N SER A 696 -5.28 -47.01 46.84
CA SER A 696 -6.69 -46.93 46.42
C SER A 696 -7.07 -45.61 45.72
N ASN A 697 -6.42 -44.50 46.07
CA ASN A 697 -6.62 -43.19 45.43
C ASN A 697 -5.91 -43.07 44.07
N TRP A 698 -5.01 -44.00 43.72
CA TRP A 698 -4.39 -44.10 42.40
C TRP A 698 -5.16 -45.04 41.46
N ARG A 699 -5.93 -45.99 42.01
CA ARG A 699 -6.80 -46.92 41.26
C ARG A 699 -8.18 -46.35 40.90
#